data_AF-A0A523E1T3-F1
#
_entry.id   AF-A0A523E1T3-F1
#
_cell.length_a   1.000
_cell.length_b   1.000
_cell.length_c   1.000
_cell.angle_alpha   90.00
_cell.angle_beta   90.00
_cell.angle_gamma   90.00
#
_symmetry.space_group_name_H-M   'P 1'
#
loop_
_entity.id
_entity.type
_entity.pdbx_description
1 polymer ?
#
loop_
_entity_poly.entity_id
_entity_poly.type
_entity_poly.pdbx_seq_one_letter_code
_entity_poly.pdbx_strand_id
1 'polypeptide(L)'
;MRFYRNVLLVLTATFALPHVTAASMSIVGFDPETGDVGIALASRFFAVGPIAAHVRAGVGAVATMGGAPHNEGGTLLDWLEQGRTPEQALDLLREKYPEGIGQINIVDAKGRSVSTTSHTQARMWRGHRFGKHYASAGNILVGPQVVDAFAERFEATASVGLPLAERLLQALESADRAGGDARGRMGATLVVMRKGGGLRGTDYLVNLRVDDSRNAIIELRKLYMRFKDTHAETPGFRIMEMSRGRDVMWLQRSLEALGFLNGSEPTVFDENGEPNGLFEDATADAVARYKVEHHLGRTPSAGLETVTSMRRELARAGIFFVSDEARLAHLDLTREEDIMSSLSIVGFDPETGDVGNCMTSKYFAVGPIASFTRAGVGSITIMQSGPFPMGEELLDWMENERMTPLDVVRRVRDTLPDTGQINIVDTEGRSISATGPRGRPWQGQRYGKNYATSGNILAGPAVVDAFASVFETTERSGLPLAERLLMACEAAYAVGGDARGQQGAQLKVYRRGAGFRGTDLLVDLRVDDSTQAIPELRALWEEWKFHHLYGVGFQPIEQTTGRDVQQLQRHLRTLGYLDDTNRDVFDQQGAPLGVFNDATAEATTRWKRAAGLDEGAYLVRFMLTKLEKEVQRSGGAQ
;
A
#
# COMPACT_ATOMS: atom_id res chain seq x y z
N MET A 1 -37.44 23.49 50.22
CA MET A 1 -36.33 23.31 49.27
C MET A 1 -35.30 22.35 49.85
N ARG A 2 -35.19 21.12 49.32
CA ARG A 2 -33.93 20.43 48.98
C ARG A 2 -34.27 19.02 48.49
N PHE A 3 -33.86 18.78 47.24
CA PHE A 3 -34.13 17.60 46.43
C PHE A 3 -33.23 16.42 46.81
N TYR A 4 -33.75 15.22 46.52
CA TYR A 4 -33.13 13.90 46.63
C TYR A 4 -31.85 13.75 45.79
N ARG A 5 -30.88 12.98 46.29
CA ARG A 5 -29.73 12.47 45.51
C ARG A 5 -29.59 10.97 45.77
N ASN A 6 -30.21 10.15 44.93
CA ASN A 6 -29.89 8.73 44.79
C ASN A 6 -29.26 8.55 43.40
N VAL A 7 -28.01 8.11 43.40
CA VAL A 7 -27.18 7.86 42.21
C VAL A 7 -27.47 6.45 41.72
N LEU A 8 -27.95 6.32 40.48
CA LEU A 8 -28.11 5.05 39.77
C LEU A 8 -26.77 4.69 39.12
N LEU A 9 -26.18 3.56 39.52
CA LEU A 9 -24.98 2.99 38.92
C LEU A 9 -25.40 2.26 37.62
N VAL A 10 -25.03 2.79 36.46
CA VAL A 10 -25.23 2.10 35.17
C VAL A 10 -23.98 1.28 34.88
N LEU A 11 -24.10 -0.04 35.00
CA LEU A 11 -23.13 -1.02 34.50
C LEU A 11 -23.16 -1.01 32.96
N THR A 12 -22.12 -0.47 32.33
CA THR A 12 -21.90 -0.58 30.89
C THR A 12 -21.40 -1.98 30.55
N ALA A 13 -22.32 -2.87 30.13
CA ALA A 13 -21.96 -4.12 29.49
C ALA A 13 -21.38 -3.82 28.11
N THR A 14 -20.07 -4.03 27.93
CA THR A 14 -19.39 -3.95 26.64
C THR A 14 -19.78 -5.17 25.81
N PHE A 15 -20.69 -5.00 24.85
CA PHE A 15 -21.01 -6.05 23.89
C PHE A 15 -19.90 -6.11 22.83
N ALA A 16 -19.19 -7.24 22.74
CA ALA A 16 -18.27 -7.53 21.66
C ALA A 16 -19.04 -7.68 20.34
N LEU A 17 -18.69 -6.86 19.35
CA LEU A 17 -19.22 -6.99 17.98
C LEU A 17 -18.72 -8.29 17.35
N PRO A 18 -19.54 -9.00 16.54
CA PRO A 18 -19.10 -10.20 15.84
C PRO A 18 -17.93 -9.88 14.89
N HIS A 19 -16.93 -10.75 14.90
CA HIS A 19 -15.69 -10.61 14.13
C HIS A 19 -15.97 -10.64 12.62
N VAL A 20 -15.89 -9.50 11.93
CA VAL A 20 -15.72 -9.49 10.48
C VAL A 20 -14.37 -10.13 10.17
N THR A 21 -14.36 -11.33 9.62
CA THR A 21 -13.16 -12.00 9.14
C THR A 21 -12.82 -11.45 7.76
N ALA A 22 -11.92 -10.48 7.68
CA ALA A 22 -11.30 -10.10 6.42
C ALA A 22 -10.46 -11.29 5.92
N ALA A 23 -10.86 -11.86 4.78
CA ALA A 23 -10.08 -12.90 4.14
C ALA A 23 -9.03 -12.35 3.19
N SER A 24 -7.83 -12.87 3.33
CA SER A 24 -6.64 -12.40 2.65
C SER A 24 -5.72 -13.59 2.45
N MET A 25 -4.92 -13.51 1.41
CA MET A 25 -3.86 -14.45 1.14
C MET A 25 -2.56 -13.67 0.92
N SER A 26 -1.47 -14.16 1.48
CA SER A 26 -0.17 -13.49 1.34
C SER A 26 0.99 -14.45 1.42
N ILE A 27 2.11 -13.97 0.89
CA ILE A 27 3.43 -14.54 1.05
C ILE A 27 4.40 -13.41 1.44
N VAL A 28 5.19 -13.64 2.47
CA VAL A 28 6.35 -12.83 2.82
C VAL A 28 7.61 -13.60 2.46
N GLY A 29 8.65 -12.90 2.02
CA GLY A 29 9.90 -13.51 1.60
C GLY A 29 11.14 -12.69 1.96
N PHE A 30 12.26 -13.37 2.05
CA PHE A 30 13.59 -12.81 2.21
C PHE A 30 14.50 -13.31 1.09
N ASP A 31 15.34 -12.44 0.58
CA ASP A 31 16.42 -12.81 -0.33
C ASP A 31 17.76 -12.72 0.39
N PRO A 32 18.39 -13.86 0.74
CA PRO A 32 19.71 -13.86 1.39
C PRO A 32 20.78 -13.27 0.49
N GLU A 33 20.52 -13.18 -0.82
CA GLU A 33 21.52 -12.75 -1.77
C GLU A 33 21.75 -11.24 -1.76
N THR A 34 20.66 -10.50 -1.64
CA THR A 34 20.61 -9.04 -1.74
C THR A 34 20.23 -8.37 -0.43
N GLY A 35 19.72 -9.13 0.54
CA GLY A 35 19.15 -8.62 1.79
C GLY A 35 17.74 -8.07 1.63
N ASP A 36 17.05 -8.37 0.53
CA ASP A 36 15.69 -7.87 0.29
C ASP A 36 14.71 -8.58 1.21
N VAL A 37 13.75 -7.83 1.74
CA VAL A 37 12.58 -8.37 2.44
C VAL A 37 11.33 -7.83 1.78
N GLY A 38 10.28 -8.65 1.69
CA GLY A 38 9.07 -8.20 1.02
C GLY A 38 7.85 -9.06 1.26
N ILE A 39 6.74 -8.58 0.72
CA ILE A 39 5.41 -9.18 0.81
C ILE A 39 4.65 -9.00 -0.51
N ALA A 40 3.93 -10.05 -0.89
CA ALA A 40 2.82 -9.95 -1.84
C ALA A 40 1.54 -10.42 -1.16
N LEU A 41 0.46 -9.65 -1.30
CA LEU A 41 -0.81 -9.90 -0.62
C LEU A 41 -1.98 -9.56 -1.53
N ALA A 42 -3.05 -10.35 -1.49
CA ALA A 42 -4.32 -10.06 -2.14
C ALA A 42 -5.51 -10.39 -1.24
N SER A 43 -6.62 -9.71 -1.46
CA SER A 43 -7.85 -9.88 -0.67
C SER A 43 -9.08 -9.43 -1.43
N ARG A 44 -10.25 -10.03 -1.13
CA ARG A 44 -11.56 -9.42 -1.39
C ARG A 44 -11.90 -8.35 -0.32
N PHE A 45 -10.95 -7.47 0.00
CA PHE A 45 -11.07 -6.35 0.94
C PHE A 45 -10.46 -5.11 0.31
N PHE A 46 -11.17 -3.99 0.42
CA PHE A 46 -10.82 -2.72 -0.20
C PHE A 46 -9.59 -2.09 0.48
N ALA A 47 -8.61 -1.64 -0.29
CA ALA A 47 -7.38 -1.00 0.21
C ALA A 47 -6.67 -1.79 1.34
N VAL A 48 -6.58 -3.12 1.19
CA VAL A 48 -6.03 -4.03 2.22
C VAL A 48 -4.53 -3.81 2.50
N GLY A 49 -3.78 -3.35 1.50
CA GLY A 49 -2.32 -3.24 1.55
C GLY A 49 -1.78 -2.51 2.77
N PRO A 50 -2.11 -1.22 2.97
CA PRO A 50 -1.60 -0.43 4.10
C PRO A 50 -2.06 -0.92 5.49
N ILE A 51 -3.05 -1.82 5.57
CA ILE A 51 -3.53 -2.40 6.83
C ILE A 51 -2.74 -3.66 7.20
N ALA A 52 -2.54 -4.54 6.23
CA ALA A 52 -2.08 -5.91 6.46
C ALA A 52 -0.59 -6.14 6.13
N ALA A 53 0.02 -5.30 5.30
CA ALA A 53 1.39 -5.47 4.82
C ALA A 53 2.37 -4.56 5.58
N HIS A 54 3.31 -5.18 6.30
CA HIS A 54 4.32 -4.49 7.10
C HIS A 54 5.70 -4.96 6.67
N VAL A 55 6.58 -4.05 6.25
CA VAL A 55 7.94 -4.37 5.80
C VAL A 55 8.90 -3.33 6.36
N ARG A 56 10.07 -3.76 6.84
CA ARG A 56 11.16 -2.87 7.27
C ARG A 56 12.49 -3.43 6.76
N ALA A 57 13.19 -2.64 5.95
CA ALA A 57 14.46 -3.04 5.35
C ALA A 57 15.48 -3.46 6.41
N GLY A 58 16.19 -4.56 6.17
CA GLY A 58 17.17 -5.10 7.12
C GLY A 58 16.58 -5.71 8.40
N VAL A 59 15.25 -5.72 8.56
CA VAL A 59 14.57 -6.27 9.74
C VAL A 59 13.67 -7.46 9.37
N GLY A 60 12.69 -7.27 8.48
CA GLY A 60 11.76 -8.35 8.12
C GLY A 60 10.50 -7.88 7.40
N ALA A 61 9.61 -8.83 7.13
CA ALA A 61 8.28 -8.62 6.60
C ALA A 61 7.23 -9.42 7.39
N VAL A 62 6.10 -8.78 7.67
CA VAL A 62 4.99 -9.30 8.46
C VAL A 62 3.67 -9.07 7.73
N ALA A 63 2.86 -10.11 7.58
CA ALA A 63 1.48 -10.01 7.10
C ALA A 63 0.51 -10.28 8.26
N THR A 64 -0.32 -9.30 8.64
CA THR A 64 -1.37 -9.49 9.66
C THR A 64 -2.73 -9.72 8.98
N MET A 65 -3.32 -10.89 9.16
CA MET A 65 -4.52 -11.33 8.43
C MET A 65 -5.48 -12.10 9.36
N GLY A 66 -6.68 -12.42 8.87
CA GLY A 66 -7.51 -13.49 9.45
C GLY A 66 -7.74 -13.38 10.96
N GLY A 67 -8.14 -12.20 11.43
CA GLY A 67 -8.42 -11.94 12.84
C GLY A 67 -7.22 -11.45 13.67
N ALA A 68 -6.04 -11.26 13.08
CA ALA A 68 -4.86 -10.76 13.77
C ALA A 68 -5.04 -9.33 14.34
N PRO A 69 -4.30 -8.96 15.39
CA PRO A 69 -4.22 -7.59 15.86
C PRO A 69 -3.41 -6.73 14.86
N HIS A 70 -4.08 -6.11 13.89
CA HIS A 70 -3.41 -5.41 12.78
C HIS A 70 -2.52 -4.24 13.22
N ASN A 71 -2.81 -3.64 14.37
CA ASN A 71 -1.99 -2.59 14.98
C ASN A 71 -0.62 -3.09 15.47
N GLU A 72 -0.38 -4.41 15.52
CA GLU A 72 0.85 -5.01 16.06
C GLU A 72 1.88 -5.36 14.98
N GLY A 73 1.61 -5.07 13.69
CA GLY A 73 2.56 -5.31 12.60
C GLY A 73 3.91 -4.61 12.83
N GLY A 74 3.88 -3.35 13.26
CA GLY A 74 5.07 -2.58 13.65
C GLY A 74 5.77 -3.18 14.87
N THR A 75 5.01 -3.54 15.92
CA THR A 75 5.56 -4.15 17.15
C THR A 75 6.28 -5.47 16.88
N LEU A 76 5.74 -6.30 15.98
CA LEU A 76 6.41 -7.53 15.55
C LEU A 76 7.76 -7.24 14.88
N LEU A 77 7.82 -6.23 14.00
CA LEU A 77 9.07 -5.78 13.39
C LEU A 77 10.06 -5.22 14.43
N ASP A 78 9.59 -4.46 15.42
CA ASP A 78 10.42 -3.95 16.51
C ASP A 78 11.07 -5.08 17.31
N TRP A 79 10.33 -6.16 17.59
CA TRP A 79 10.90 -7.34 18.27
C TRP A 79 11.92 -8.07 17.40
N LEU A 80 11.70 -8.18 16.09
CA LEU A 80 12.70 -8.75 15.17
C LEU A 80 13.99 -7.91 15.15
N GLU A 81 13.86 -6.59 15.12
CA GLU A 81 14.98 -5.65 15.19
C GLU A 81 15.75 -5.77 16.51
N GLN A 82 15.04 -6.01 17.62
CA GLN A 82 15.62 -6.32 18.93
C GLN A 82 16.23 -7.74 19.01
N GLY A 83 16.27 -8.48 17.90
CA GLY A 83 16.95 -9.77 17.78
C GLY A 83 16.08 -10.99 18.10
N ARG A 84 14.77 -10.82 18.37
CA ARG A 84 13.86 -11.96 18.53
C ARG A 84 13.74 -12.75 17.24
N THR A 85 13.53 -14.06 17.38
CA THR A 85 13.12 -14.91 16.25
C THR A 85 11.67 -14.62 15.89
N PRO A 86 11.23 -14.91 14.65
CA PRO A 86 9.82 -14.89 14.28
C PRO A 86 8.92 -15.68 15.24
N GLU A 87 9.36 -16.84 15.71
CA GLU A 87 8.63 -17.69 16.67
C GLU A 87 8.50 -17.00 18.03
N GLN A 88 9.59 -16.45 18.58
CA GLN A 88 9.56 -15.70 19.83
C GLN A 88 8.66 -14.47 19.74
N ALA A 89 8.65 -13.77 18.60
CA ALA A 89 7.76 -12.63 18.38
C ALA A 89 6.27 -13.07 18.40
N LEU A 90 5.93 -14.22 17.81
CA LEU A 90 4.59 -14.78 17.93
C LEU A 90 4.23 -15.20 19.35
N ASP A 91 5.17 -15.75 20.12
CA ASP A 91 4.92 -16.15 21.51
C ASP A 91 4.64 -14.95 22.40
N LEU A 92 5.43 -13.88 22.28
CA LEU A 92 5.16 -12.60 22.95
C LEU A 92 3.79 -12.03 22.57
N LEU A 93 3.41 -12.16 21.30
CA LEU A 93 2.10 -11.72 20.84
C LEU A 93 0.96 -12.58 21.45
N ARG A 94 1.15 -13.90 21.60
CA ARG A 94 0.17 -14.78 22.25
C ARG A 94 -0.01 -14.47 23.72
N GLU A 95 1.07 -14.09 24.42
CA GLU A 95 0.99 -13.63 25.81
C GLU A 95 0.16 -12.34 25.92
N LYS A 96 0.30 -11.43 24.96
CA LYS A 96 -0.45 -10.17 24.90
C LYS A 96 -1.93 -10.36 24.50
N TYR A 97 -2.22 -11.36 23.66
CA TYR A 97 -3.55 -11.66 23.12
C TYR A 97 -3.94 -13.14 23.37
N PRO A 98 -4.24 -13.52 24.63
CA PRO A 98 -4.54 -14.91 25.00
C PRO A 98 -5.80 -15.48 24.34
N GLU A 99 -6.70 -14.62 23.87
CA GLU A 99 -7.90 -14.98 23.11
C GLU A 99 -7.60 -15.42 21.66
N GLY A 100 -6.41 -15.09 21.16
CA GLY A 100 -5.90 -15.56 19.87
C GLY A 100 -5.40 -14.44 18.97
N ILE A 101 -4.34 -14.75 18.23
CA ILE A 101 -3.60 -13.80 17.38
C ILE A 101 -3.94 -13.90 15.88
N GLY A 102 -5.01 -14.62 15.52
CA GLY A 102 -5.45 -14.75 14.13
C GLY A 102 -4.46 -15.47 13.21
N GLN A 103 -4.24 -14.93 12.01
CA GLN A 103 -3.35 -15.46 10.99
C GLN A 103 -2.23 -14.47 10.68
N ILE A 104 -0.97 -14.89 10.84
CA ILE A 104 0.20 -14.02 10.66
C ILE A 104 1.28 -14.78 9.89
N ASN A 105 1.89 -14.13 8.91
CA ASN A 105 3.12 -14.59 8.25
C ASN A 105 4.27 -13.69 8.66
N ILE A 106 5.42 -14.26 9.04
CA ILE A 106 6.62 -13.50 9.40
C ILE A 106 7.82 -14.13 8.70
N VAL A 107 8.67 -13.27 8.12
CA VAL A 107 10.05 -13.61 7.75
C VAL A 107 10.95 -12.49 8.24
N ASP A 108 12.10 -12.84 8.79
CA ASP A 108 13.11 -11.84 9.20
C ASP A 108 14.23 -11.69 8.17
N ALA A 109 15.07 -10.68 8.35
CA ALA A 109 16.24 -10.42 7.49
C ALA A 109 17.39 -11.42 7.67
N LYS A 110 17.17 -12.52 8.40
CA LYS A 110 18.06 -13.71 8.44
C LYS A 110 17.42 -14.89 7.71
N GLY A 111 16.21 -14.69 7.17
CA GLY A 111 15.46 -15.69 6.43
C GLY A 111 14.84 -16.78 7.29
N ARG A 112 14.74 -16.58 8.62
CA ARG A 112 13.88 -17.39 9.50
C ARG A 112 12.45 -16.97 9.26
N SER A 113 11.52 -17.91 9.27
CA SER A 113 10.12 -17.63 8.99
C SER A 113 9.17 -18.51 9.79
N VAL A 114 7.99 -17.97 10.06
CA VAL A 114 6.91 -18.70 10.72
C VAL A 114 5.57 -18.18 10.19
N SER A 115 4.60 -19.09 10.10
CA SER A 115 3.20 -18.73 9.90
C SER A 115 2.35 -19.29 11.03
N THR A 116 1.29 -18.58 11.38
CA THR A 116 0.25 -19.08 12.30
C THR A 116 -1.11 -18.93 11.64
N THR A 117 -2.04 -19.80 11.99
CA THR A 117 -3.46 -19.70 11.57
C THR A 117 -4.31 -20.17 12.74
N SER A 118 -5.13 -19.29 13.31
CA SER A 118 -5.98 -19.63 14.45
C SER A 118 -7.15 -20.55 14.06
N HIS A 119 -7.61 -21.34 15.03
CA HIS A 119 -8.66 -22.37 14.89
C HIS A 119 -10.11 -21.82 14.84
N THR A 120 -10.31 -20.53 14.60
CA THR A 120 -11.68 -19.96 14.57
C THR A 120 -12.47 -20.46 13.35
N GLN A 121 -13.79 -20.58 13.48
CA GLN A 121 -14.70 -21.24 12.54
C GLN A 121 -14.85 -20.50 11.19
N ALA A 122 -13.92 -20.62 10.24
CA ALA A 122 -14.27 -20.27 8.85
C ALA A 122 -15.14 -21.37 8.26
N ARG A 123 -16.23 -21.00 7.58
CA ARG A 123 -17.01 -21.94 6.74
C ARG A 123 -16.21 -22.45 5.53
N MET A 124 -15.07 -21.85 5.21
CA MET A 124 -14.21 -22.11 4.06
C MET A 124 -12.76 -22.44 4.48
N TRP A 125 -11.96 -22.99 3.57
CA TRP A 125 -10.61 -23.49 3.89
C TRP A 125 -9.65 -22.36 4.34
N ARG A 126 -8.74 -22.70 5.25
CA ARG A 126 -7.65 -21.84 5.71
C ARG A 126 -6.42 -22.70 5.98
N GLY A 127 -5.24 -22.10 5.86
CA GLY A 127 -3.99 -22.77 6.18
C GLY A 127 -2.79 -21.89 5.93
N HIS A 128 -1.63 -22.47 6.16
CA HIS A 128 -0.35 -21.81 5.97
C HIS A 128 0.74 -22.82 5.62
N ARG A 129 1.80 -22.31 5.00
CA ARG A 129 3.08 -23.01 4.78
C ARG A 129 4.20 -22.00 4.91
N PHE A 130 5.28 -22.40 5.55
CA PHE A 130 6.51 -21.64 5.62
C PHE A 130 7.69 -22.58 5.44
N GLY A 131 8.79 -22.02 4.95
CA GLY A 131 10.00 -22.75 4.62
C GLY A 131 11.16 -21.79 4.55
N LYS A 132 12.28 -22.25 3.99
CA LYS A 132 13.51 -21.44 3.92
C LYS A 132 13.22 -20.10 3.22
N HIS A 133 13.35 -19.01 3.98
CA HIS A 133 13.21 -17.63 3.50
C HIS A 133 11.81 -17.19 3.08
N TYR A 134 10.75 -17.91 3.44
CA TYR A 134 9.38 -17.45 3.19
C TYR A 134 8.35 -17.98 4.19
N ALA A 135 7.24 -17.26 4.30
CA ALA A 135 6.04 -17.68 5.02
C ALA A 135 4.80 -17.27 4.22
N SER A 136 3.82 -18.15 4.11
CA SER A 136 2.62 -17.96 3.29
C SER A 136 1.39 -18.50 4.01
N ALA A 137 0.26 -17.82 3.86
CA ALA A 137 -0.99 -18.22 4.48
C ALA A 137 -2.17 -17.57 3.80
N GLY A 138 -3.36 -18.12 4.04
CA GLY A 138 -4.60 -17.42 3.74
C GLY A 138 -5.81 -18.03 4.43
N ASN A 139 -6.91 -17.29 4.39
CA ASN A 139 -8.19 -17.69 4.96
C ASN A 139 -9.33 -17.39 3.99
N ILE A 140 -10.42 -18.17 4.08
CA ILE A 140 -11.53 -18.20 3.11
C ILE A 140 -11.00 -18.49 1.69
N LEU A 141 -10.08 -19.45 1.60
CA LEU A 141 -9.54 -19.89 0.32
C LEU A 141 -10.39 -21.01 -0.26
N VAL A 142 -10.25 -21.25 -1.56
CA VAL A 142 -10.91 -22.36 -2.26
C VAL A 142 -10.46 -23.73 -1.71
N GLY A 143 -9.20 -23.87 -1.31
CA GLY A 143 -8.67 -25.11 -0.74
C GLY A 143 -7.16 -25.09 -0.49
N PRO A 144 -6.58 -26.22 -0.01
CA PRO A 144 -5.17 -26.33 0.35
C PRO A 144 -4.21 -26.04 -0.79
N GLN A 145 -4.61 -26.35 -2.03
CA GLN A 145 -3.82 -26.12 -3.23
C GLN A 145 -3.39 -24.65 -3.41
N VAL A 146 -4.12 -23.69 -2.82
CA VAL A 146 -3.77 -22.27 -2.88
C VAL A 146 -2.49 -21.97 -2.12
N VAL A 147 -2.34 -22.52 -0.91
CA VAL A 147 -1.14 -22.33 -0.08
C VAL A 147 0.02 -23.19 -0.59
N ASP A 148 -0.27 -24.38 -1.13
CA ASP A 148 0.75 -25.18 -1.81
C ASP A 148 1.31 -24.46 -3.03
N ALA A 149 0.46 -23.83 -3.84
CA ALA A 149 0.90 -23.07 -5.02
C ALA A 149 1.77 -21.84 -4.67
N PHE A 150 1.54 -21.18 -3.53
CA PHE A 150 2.46 -20.14 -3.03
C PHE A 150 3.85 -20.74 -2.78
N ALA A 151 3.91 -21.79 -1.95
CA ALA A 151 5.14 -22.43 -1.52
C ALA A 151 5.93 -23.00 -2.70
N GLU A 152 5.29 -23.84 -3.50
CA GLU A 152 5.91 -24.53 -4.64
C GLU A 152 6.47 -23.53 -5.65
N ARG A 153 5.74 -22.44 -5.95
CA ARG A 153 6.24 -21.42 -6.88
C ARG A 153 7.41 -20.63 -6.30
N PHE A 154 7.36 -20.25 -5.03
CA PHE A 154 8.45 -19.50 -4.41
C PHE A 154 9.73 -20.34 -4.29
N GLU A 155 9.60 -21.63 -3.97
CA GLU A 155 10.71 -22.59 -3.91
C GLU A 155 11.28 -22.88 -5.30
N ALA A 156 10.43 -23.10 -6.31
CA ALA A 156 10.87 -23.36 -7.68
C ALA A 156 11.63 -22.17 -8.30
N THR A 157 11.37 -20.95 -7.83
CA THR A 157 12.06 -19.74 -8.32
C THR A 157 13.36 -19.43 -7.59
N ALA A 158 13.71 -20.17 -6.53
CA ALA A 158 14.88 -19.89 -5.71
C ALA A 158 16.23 -20.13 -6.42
N SER A 159 16.25 -20.96 -7.48
CA SER A 159 17.47 -21.40 -8.18
C SER A 159 17.68 -20.75 -9.56
N VAL A 160 16.79 -19.84 -9.96
CA VAL A 160 16.81 -19.20 -11.29
C VAL A 160 17.22 -17.72 -11.23
N GLY A 161 17.66 -17.25 -10.06
CA GLY A 161 18.16 -15.88 -9.89
C GLY A 161 17.14 -14.80 -10.19
N LEU A 162 15.86 -15.03 -9.86
CA LEU A 162 14.81 -14.02 -10.02
C LEU A 162 14.80 -13.02 -8.83
N PRO A 163 14.58 -11.71 -9.06
CA PRO A 163 14.36 -10.75 -7.99
C PRO A 163 13.24 -11.14 -7.04
N LEU A 164 13.41 -10.84 -5.76
CA LEU A 164 12.40 -11.15 -4.73
C LEU A 164 11.01 -10.65 -5.12
N ALA A 165 10.89 -9.46 -5.70
CA ALA A 165 9.63 -8.91 -6.18
C ALA A 165 8.93 -9.81 -7.22
N GLU A 166 9.69 -10.32 -8.20
CA GLU A 166 9.18 -11.24 -9.23
C GLU A 166 8.76 -12.57 -8.61
N ARG A 167 9.56 -13.10 -7.67
CA ARG A 167 9.28 -14.36 -6.97
C ARG A 167 7.99 -14.28 -6.15
N LEU A 168 7.83 -13.21 -5.37
CA LEU A 168 6.62 -12.96 -4.56
C LEU A 168 5.39 -12.80 -5.44
N LEU A 169 5.48 -12.02 -6.53
CA LEU A 169 4.36 -11.81 -7.44
C LEU A 169 3.97 -13.09 -8.19
N GLN A 170 4.93 -13.87 -8.68
CA GLN A 170 4.65 -15.15 -9.33
C GLN A 170 4.01 -16.16 -8.36
N ALA A 171 4.42 -16.15 -7.09
CA ALA A 171 3.79 -16.97 -6.05
C ALA A 171 2.33 -16.54 -5.81
N LEU A 172 2.07 -15.23 -5.71
CA LEU A 172 0.72 -14.67 -5.60
C LEU A 172 -0.18 -15.06 -6.77
N GLU A 173 0.31 -14.95 -8.01
CA GLU A 173 -0.43 -15.36 -9.21
C GLU A 173 -0.68 -16.87 -9.26
N SER A 174 0.26 -17.68 -8.76
CA SER A 174 0.10 -19.14 -8.76
C SER A 174 -0.95 -19.57 -7.74
N ALA A 175 -0.96 -18.96 -6.57
CA ALA A 175 -2.02 -19.13 -5.58
C ALA A 175 -3.39 -18.68 -6.11
N ASP A 176 -3.46 -17.56 -6.85
CA ASP A 176 -4.70 -17.09 -7.46
C ASP A 176 -5.22 -18.04 -8.55
N ARG A 177 -4.32 -18.56 -9.39
CA ARG A 177 -4.64 -19.60 -10.40
C ARG A 177 -5.12 -20.91 -9.77
N ALA A 178 -4.66 -21.23 -8.56
CA ALA A 178 -5.10 -22.40 -7.80
C ALA A 178 -6.48 -22.21 -7.11
N GLY A 179 -7.08 -21.03 -7.25
CA GLY A 179 -8.43 -20.68 -6.79
C GLY A 179 -8.47 -19.44 -5.90
N GLY A 180 -7.36 -19.09 -5.24
CA GLY A 180 -7.23 -17.88 -4.43
C GLY A 180 -8.27 -17.73 -3.30
N ASP A 181 -8.63 -16.49 -3.01
CA ASP A 181 -9.74 -16.11 -2.14
C ASP A 181 -11.06 -16.52 -2.79
N ALA A 182 -11.84 -17.36 -2.10
CA ALA A 182 -13.05 -17.97 -2.65
C ALA A 182 -14.17 -16.96 -2.95
N ARG A 183 -14.02 -15.70 -2.52
CA ARG A 183 -14.97 -14.61 -2.76
C ARG A 183 -14.60 -13.76 -3.99
N GLY A 184 -13.42 -13.99 -4.58
CA GLY A 184 -12.87 -13.21 -5.69
C GLY A 184 -11.78 -12.22 -5.26
N ARG A 185 -11.55 -11.18 -6.08
CA ARG A 185 -10.47 -10.20 -5.89
C ARG A 185 -11.00 -8.78 -5.73
N MET A 186 -10.25 -7.95 -5.01
CA MET A 186 -10.52 -6.51 -4.86
C MET A 186 -9.22 -5.72 -4.64
N GLY A 187 -8.44 -6.05 -3.61
CA GLY A 187 -7.17 -5.38 -3.33
C GLY A 187 -5.98 -6.31 -3.54
N ALA A 188 -4.86 -5.76 -4.02
CA ALA A 188 -3.57 -6.47 -4.11
C ALA A 188 -2.39 -5.51 -3.89
N THR A 189 -1.30 -5.99 -3.28
CA THR A 189 -0.09 -5.20 -3.03
C THR A 189 1.18 -6.05 -3.20
N LEU A 190 2.26 -5.39 -3.62
CA LEU A 190 3.62 -5.91 -3.69
C LEU A 190 4.56 -4.87 -3.09
N VAL A 191 5.18 -5.20 -1.96
CA VAL A 191 6.18 -4.34 -1.30
C VAL A 191 7.47 -5.13 -1.13
N VAL A 192 8.58 -4.57 -1.59
CA VAL A 192 9.93 -5.09 -1.37
C VAL A 192 10.81 -3.93 -0.94
N MET A 193 11.58 -4.14 0.12
CA MET A 193 12.48 -3.14 0.66
C MET A 193 13.90 -3.66 0.73
N ARG A 194 14.85 -2.78 0.43
CA ARG A 194 16.30 -2.97 0.54
C ARG A 194 16.88 -1.73 1.18
N LYS A 195 17.69 -1.89 2.23
CA LYS A 195 18.29 -0.77 2.94
C LYS A 195 19.13 0.08 1.99
N GLY A 196 18.76 1.36 1.82
CA GLY A 196 19.37 2.31 0.88
C GLY A 196 19.27 1.93 -0.60
N GLY A 197 18.51 0.88 -0.94
CA GLY A 197 18.50 0.30 -2.29
C GLY A 197 17.29 0.69 -3.14
N GLY A 198 16.39 1.51 -2.60
CA GLY A 198 15.17 1.96 -3.24
C GLY A 198 15.32 3.27 -4.01
N LEU A 199 14.21 3.70 -4.61
CA LEU A 199 14.16 4.92 -5.41
C LEU A 199 14.59 6.14 -4.58
N ARG A 200 15.44 6.99 -5.17
CA ARG A 200 15.98 8.22 -4.56
C ARG A 200 16.67 7.98 -3.20
N GLY A 201 17.27 6.81 -3.01
CA GLY A 201 17.98 6.43 -1.78
C GLY A 201 17.06 6.02 -0.62
N THR A 202 15.74 5.90 -0.87
CA THR A 202 14.81 5.33 0.11
C THR A 202 15.03 3.83 0.26
N ASP A 203 14.35 3.21 1.22
CA ASP A 203 14.41 1.75 1.39
C ASP A 203 13.41 1.00 0.49
N TYR A 204 12.46 1.68 -0.16
CA TYR A 204 11.45 1.04 -1.01
C TYR A 204 12.02 0.68 -2.38
N LEU A 205 12.35 -0.60 -2.57
CA LEU A 205 12.74 -1.14 -3.88
C LEU A 205 11.52 -1.25 -4.81
N VAL A 206 10.42 -1.81 -4.30
CA VAL A 206 9.13 -1.92 -4.98
C VAL A 206 8.03 -1.61 -3.98
N ASN A 207 7.06 -0.77 -4.33
CA ASN A 207 5.86 -0.55 -3.52
C ASN A 207 4.68 -0.24 -4.44
N LEU A 208 3.99 -1.28 -4.88
CA LEU A 208 2.92 -1.21 -5.89
C LEU A 208 1.64 -1.79 -5.31
N ARG A 209 0.48 -1.20 -5.62
CA ARG A 209 -0.80 -1.69 -5.12
C ARG A 209 -1.96 -1.32 -6.02
N VAL A 210 -3.00 -2.12 -5.91
CA VAL A 210 -4.33 -1.91 -6.50
C VAL A 210 -5.32 -1.94 -5.35
N ASP A 211 -6.00 -0.82 -5.11
CA ASP A 211 -6.88 -0.68 -3.94
C ASP A 211 -8.31 -1.20 -4.18
N ASP A 212 -8.78 -1.17 -5.44
CA ASP A 212 -10.08 -1.74 -5.85
C ASP A 212 -10.11 -2.17 -7.33
N SER A 213 -10.05 -3.49 -7.56
CA SER A 213 -10.31 -4.10 -8.86
C SER A 213 -10.67 -5.58 -8.74
N ARG A 214 -11.62 -6.03 -9.56
CA ARG A 214 -11.90 -7.47 -9.73
C ARG A 214 -10.75 -8.24 -10.40
N ASN A 215 -9.80 -7.52 -10.99
CA ASN A 215 -8.60 -8.04 -11.65
C ASN A 215 -7.32 -7.61 -10.91
N ALA A 216 -7.39 -7.28 -9.61
CA ALA A 216 -6.31 -6.64 -8.86
C ALA A 216 -4.92 -7.27 -9.03
N ILE A 217 -4.81 -8.61 -9.10
CA ILE A 217 -3.51 -9.29 -9.27
C ILE A 217 -2.96 -9.10 -10.69
N ILE A 218 -3.82 -9.12 -11.72
CA ILE A 218 -3.43 -8.87 -13.12
C ILE A 218 -2.99 -7.42 -13.28
N GLU A 219 -3.72 -6.48 -12.68
CA GLU A 219 -3.35 -5.07 -12.69
C GLU A 219 -2.06 -4.82 -11.91
N LEU A 220 -1.86 -5.47 -10.76
CA LEU A 220 -0.60 -5.42 -10.02
C LEU A 220 0.58 -5.94 -10.86
N ARG A 221 0.37 -7.00 -11.66
CA ARG A 221 1.37 -7.47 -12.64
C ARG A 221 1.67 -6.41 -13.69
N LYS A 222 0.67 -5.70 -14.22
CA LYS A 222 0.90 -4.61 -15.18
C LYS A 222 1.70 -3.46 -14.57
N LEU A 223 1.36 -3.05 -13.34
CA LEU A 223 2.12 -2.06 -12.59
C LEU A 223 3.58 -2.52 -12.41
N TYR A 224 3.78 -3.79 -12.05
CA TYR A 224 5.13 -4.33 -11.87
C TYR A 224 5.92 -4.41 -13.18
N MET A 225 5.28 -4.73 -14.30
CA MET A 225 5.94 -4.70 -15.62
C MET A 225 6.32 -3.27 -16.00
N ARG A 226 5.43 -2.28 -15.80
CA ARG A 226 5.76 -0.87 -16.00
C ARG A 226 6.92 -0.42 -15.11
N PHE A 227 6.90 -0.80 -13.84
CA PHE A 227 8.02 -0.56 -12.92
C PHE A 227 9.32 -1.17 -13.47
N LYS A 228 9.30 -2.43 -13.91
CA LYS A 228 10.47 -3.08 -14.52
C LYS A 228 10.95 -2.35 -15.77
N ASP A 229 10.05 -1.88 -16.62
CA ASP A 229 10.41 -1.16 -17.85
C ASP A 229 11.09 0.18 -17.54
N THR A 230 10.57 0.94 -16.57
CA THR A 230 11.22 2.19 -16.09
C THR A 230 12.59 1.92 -15.45
N HIS A 231 12.79 0.73 -14.88
CA HIS A 231 14.04 0.33 -14.21
C HIS A 231 14.87 -0.66 -15.02
N ALA A 232 14.54 -0.86 -16.31
CA ALA A 232 15.11 -1.95 -17.12
C ALA A 232 16.62 -1.80 -17.35
N GLU A 233 17.14 -0.58 -17.27
CA GLU A 233 18.58 -0.30 -17.38
C GLU A 233 19.27 -0.22 -16.00
N THR A 234 18.63 -0.72 -14.94
CA THR A 234 19.25 -0.87 -13.62
C THR A 234 19.76 -2.31 -13.46
N PRO A 235 21.04 -2.53 -13.10
CA PRO A 235 21.58 -3.88 -13.00
C PRO A 235 20.78 -4.76 -12.02
N GLY A 236 20.36 -5.93 -12.50
CA GLY A 236 19.65 -6.94 -11.73
C GLY A 236 18.13 -6.93 -11.87
N PHE A 237 17.54 -5.98 -12.60
CA PHE A 237 16.08 -5.89 -12.78
C PHE A 237 15.54 -6.70 -13.97
N ARG A 238 16.42 -7.03 -14.93
CA ARG A 238 16.09 -7.89 -16.08
C ARG A 238 17.18 -8.93 -16.32
N ILE A 239 16.81 -9.97 -17.08
CA ILE A 239 17.77 -10.91 -17.65
C ILE A 239 18.33 -10.24 -18.92
N MET A 240 19.64 -10.11 -18.99
CA MET A 240 20.37 -9.59 -20.14
C MET A 240 20.81 -10.75 -21.05
N GLU A 241 20.44 -10.71 -22.33
CA GLU A 241 20.77 -11.75 -23.33
C GLU A 241 21.23 -11.17 -24.67
N MET A 242 20.40 -10.35 -25.34
CA MET A 242 20.77 -9.62 -26.56
C MET A 242 20.12 -8.23 -26.50
N SER A 243 20.41 -7.52 -25.42
CA SER A 243 19.78 -6.24 -25.10
C SER A 243 20.83 -5.16 -24.89
N ARG A 244 20.42 -3.90 -24.95
CA ARG A 244 21.29 -2.74 -24.71
C ARG A 244 20.86 -1.94 -23.49
N GLY A 245 21.78 -1.20 -22.86
CA GLY A 245 21.45 -0.26 -21.79
C GLY A 245 22.58 -0.02 -20.80
N ARG A 246 22.35 0.89 -19.84
CA ARG A 246 23.32 1.21 -18.76
C ARG A 246 23.63 0.01 -17.87
N ASP A 247 22.68 -0.91 -17.69
CA ASP A 247 22.91 -2.16 -16.96
C ASP A 247 23.90 -3.09 -17.67
N VAL A 248 23.90 -3.08 -19.00
CA VAL A 248 24.89 -3.79 -19.81
C VAL A 248 26.25 -3.10 -19.73
N MET A 249 26.29 -1.76 -19.73
CA MET A 249 27.54 -1.01 -19.51
C MET A 249 28.14 -1.33 -18.13
N TRP A 250 27.29 -1.39 -17.10
CA TRP A 250 27.70 -1.82 -15.76
C TRP A 250 28.21 -3.25 -15.76
N LEU A 251 27.53 -4.17 -16.45
CA LEU A 251 27.94 -5.57 -16.57
C LEU A 251 29.29 -5.70 -17.27
N GLN A 252 29.49 -4.99 -18.38
CA GLN A 252 30.74 -4.97 -19.14
C GLN A 252 31.91 -4.46 -18.29
N ARG A 253 31.72 -3.32 -17.59
CA ARG A 253 32.71 -2.81 -16.62
C ARG A 253 32.98 -3.79 -15.49
N SER A 254 31.94 -4.44 -14.97
CA SER A 254 32.07 -5.43 -13.89
C SER A 254 32.89 -6.64 -14.35
N LEU A 255 32.58 -7.18 -15.53
CA LEU A 255 33.32 -8.27 -16.13
C LEU A 255 34.77 -7.90 -16.45
N GLU A 256 35.02 -6.66 -16.89
CA GLU A 256 36.38 -6.16 -17.10
C GLU A 256 37.16 -6.09 -15.78
N ALA A 257 36.57 -5.46 -14.76
CA ALA A 257 37.19 -5.34 -13.44
C ALA A 257 37.45 -6.69 -12.77
N LEU A 258 36.62 -7.69 -13.06
CA LEU A 258 36.77 -9.07 -12.57
C LEU A 258 37.65 -9.94 -13.50
N GLY A 259 38.18 -9.40 -14.60
CA GLY A 259 39.10 -10.09 -15.52
C GLY A 259 38.44 -11.02 -16.54
N PHE A 260 37.13 -10.98 -16.67
CA PHE A 260 36.36 -11.76 -17.64
C PHE A 260 36.21 -11.06 -19.00
N LEU A 261 36.41 -9.74 -19.06
CA LEU A 261 36.51 -8.94 -20.30
C LEU A 261 37.83 -8.19 -20.34
N ASN A 262 38.31 -7.92 -21.56
CA ASN A 262 39.48 -7.06 -21.80
C ASN A 262 38.99 -5.65 -22.14
N GLY A 263 39.43 -4.63 -21.41
CA GLY A 263 39.10 -3.21 -21.67
C GLY A 263 39.52 -2.68 -23.06
N SER A 264 40.34 -3.45 -23.79
CA SER A 264 40.70 -3.17 -25.18
C SER A 264 39.86 -3.94 -26.21
N GLU A 265 38.81 -4.66 -25.80
CA GLU A 265 37.92 -5.40 -26.72
C GLU A 265 37.10 -4.42 -27.57
N PRO A 266 37.41 -4.21 -28.86
CA PRO A 266 36.83 -3.14 -29.66
C PRO A 266 35.33 -3.33 -29.96
N THR A 267 34.79 -4.55 -29.80
CA THR A 267 33.35 -4.80 -29.93
C THR A 267 32.58 -4.48 -28.65
N VAL A 268 33.27 -4.11 -27.57
CA VAL A 268 32.68 -3.85 -26.25
C VAL A 268 33.03 -2.46 -25.74
N PHE A 269 34.27 -2.02 -25.91
CA PHE A 269 34.78 -0.75 -25.41
C PHE A 269 35.19 0.18 -26.55
N ASP A 270 34.96 1.48 -26.38
CA ASP A 270 35.44 2.50 -27.31
C ASP A 270 36.93 2.83 -27.11
N GLU A 271 37.45 3.78 -27.91
CA GLU A 271 38.86 4.21 -27.84
C GLU A 271 39.27 4.84 -26.49
N ASN A 272 38.29 5.24 -25.67
CA ASN A 272 38.50 5.78 -24.33
C ASN A 272 38.34 4.72 -23.23
N GLY A 273 38.06 3.45 -23.60
CA GLY A 273 37.77 2.38 -22.65
C GLY A 273 36.35 2.43 -22.08
N GLU A 274 35.44 3.18 -22.70
CA GLU A 274 34.05 3.26 -22.26
C GLU A 274 33.22 2.13 -22.86
N PRO A 275 32.43 1.38 -22.06
CA PRO A 275 31.59 0.29 -22.55
C PRO A 275 30.49 0.81 -23.48
N ASN A 276 30.19 0.08 -24.55
CA ASN A 276 29.16 0.43 -25.53
C ASN A 276 27.73 0.08 -25.08
N GLY A 277 27.59 -0.73 -24.02
CA GLY A 277 26.29 -1.14 -23.49
C GLY A 277 25.51 -2.10 -24.37
N LEU A 278 26.16 -2.82 -25.30
CA LEU A 278 25.55 -3.82 -26.18
C LEU A 278 25.89 -5.23 -25.71
N PHE A 279 24.85 -6.03 -25.42
CA PHE A 279 25.03 -7.43 -25.05
C PHE A 279 25.18 -8.29 -26.30
N GLU A 280 26.39 -8.31 -26.84
CA GLU A 280 26.80 -9.12 -28.00
C GLU A 280 27.75 -10.25 -27.58
N ASP A 281 28.23 -11.04 -28.54
CA ASP A 281 28.97 -12.29 -28.35
C ASP A 281 30.11 -12.20 -27.31
N ALA A 282 30.92 -11.14 -27.35
CA ALA A 282 32.02 -10.96 -26.39
C ALA A 282 31.52 -10.81 -24.94
N THR A 283 30.43 -10.05 -24.73
CA THR A 283 29.79 -9.89 -23.42
C THR A 283 29.13 -11.20 -22.99
N ALA A 284 28.41 -11.86 -23.91
CA ALA A 284 27.71 -13.12 -23.70
C ALA A 284 28.67 -14.25 -23.27
N ASP A 285 29.81 -14.38 -23.94
CA ASP A 285 30.86 -15.35 -23.62
C ASP A 285 31.52 -15.07 -22.27
N ALA A 286 31.76 -13.80 -21.96
CA ALA A 286 32.30 -13.40 -20.66
C ALA A 286 31.33 -13.73 -19.52
N VAL A 287 30.03 -13.48 -19.70
CA VAL A 287 28.98 -13.89 -18.75
C VAL A 287 28.95 -15.40 -18.60
N ALA A 288 29.00 -16.17 -19.69
CA ALA A 288 28.99 -17.62 -19.62
C ALA A 288 30.21 -18.16 -18.85
N ARG A 289 31.41 -17.61 -19.10
CA ARG A 289 32.64 -17.95 -18.35
C ARG A 289 32.49 -17.63 -16.86
N TYR A 290 32.04 -16.41 -16.53
CA TYR A 290 31.77 -16.00 -15.16
C TYR A 290 30.83 -16.99 -14.47
N LYS A 291 29.66 -17.27 -15.07
CA LYS A 291 28.67 -18.17 -14.48
C LYS A 291 29.20 -19.59 -14.30
N VAL A 292 30.04 -20.09 -15.20
CA VAL A 292 30.69 -21.40 -15.05
C VAL A 292 31.63 -21.42 -13.85
N GLU A 293 32.48 -20.39 -13.72
CA GLU A 293 33.46 -20.26 -12.64
C GLU A 293 32.79 -20.11 -11.27
N HIS A 294 31.67 -19.38 -11.22
CA HIS A 294 30.92 -19.13 -9.97
C HIS A 294 29.74 -20.09 -9.76
N HIS A 295 29.64 -21.18 -10.54
CA HIS A 295 28.60 -22.21 -10.44
C HIS A 295 27.14 -21.71 -10.59
N LEU A 296 26.93 -20.63 -11.35
CA LEU A 296 25.64 -19.99 -11.62
C LEU A 296 24.97 -20.48 -12.93
N GLY A 297 25.42 -21.63 -13.45
CA GLY A 297 24.95 -22.21 -14.71
C GLY A 297 25.82 -21.88 -15.92
N ARG A 298 25.31 -22.17 -17.13
CA ARG A 298 26.05 -22.08 -18.40
C ARG A 298 25.39 -21.21 -19.46
N THR A 299 24.20 -20.67 -19.19
CA THR A 299 23.52 -19.82 -20.17
C THR A 299 24.28 -18.50 -20.30
N PRO A 300 24.42 -17.96 -21.53
CA PRO A 300 25.11 -16.70 -21.79
C PRO A 300 24.26 -15.48 -21.39
N SER A 301 23.39 -15.63 -20.40
CA SER A 301 22.46 -14.63 -19.93
C SER A 301 22.79 -14.19 -18.51
N ALA A 302 22.74 -12.89 -18.25
CA ALA A 302 23.01 -12.32 -16.93
C ALA A 302 21.70 -11.87 -16.27
N GLY A 303 21.28 -12.57 -15.22
CA GLY A 303 20.13 -12.21 -14.38
C GLY A 303 20.57 -11.61 -13.04
N LEU A 304 19.64 -11.49 -12.09
CA LEU A 304 19.94 -10.91 -10.77
C LEU A 304 21.02 -11.68 -10.02
N GLU A 305 21.01 -13.02 -10.08
CA GLU A 305 22.01 -13.86 -9.40
C GLU A 305 23.43 -13.57 -9.90
N THR A 306 23.62 -13.46 -11.22
CA THR A 306 24.90 -13.07 -11.83
C THR A 306 25.33 -11.67 -11.39
N VAL A 307 24.42 -10.69 -11.49
CA VAL A 307 24.68 -9.31 -11.06
C VAL A 307 25.04 -9.25 -9.57
N THR A 308 24.35 -10.01 -8.74
CA THR A 308 24.54 -10.00 -7.28
C THR A 308 25.86 -10.66 -6.90
N SER A 309 26.19 -11.79 -7.53
CA SER A 309 27.50 -12.43 -7.38
C SER A 309 28.63 -11.45 -7.72
N MET A 310 28.53 -10.76 -8.86
CA MET A 310 29.54 -9.76 -9.27
C MET A 310 29.64 -8.62 -8.27
N ARG A 311 28.51 -8.08 -7.81
CA ARG A 311 28.49 -7.01 -6.79
C ARG A 311 29.21 -7.43 -5.52
N ARG A 312 29.04 -8.67 -5.05
CA ARG A 312 29.73 -9.16 -3.86
C ARG A 312 31.23 -9.23 -4.07
N GLU A 313 31.68 -9.69 -5.24
CA GLU A 313 33.11 -9.79 -5.54
C GLU A 313 33.78 -8.44 -5.71
N LEU A 314 33.13 -7.53 -6.46
CA LEU A 314 33.57 -6.15 -6.61
C LEU A 314 33.68 -5.46 -5.24
N ALA A 315 32.67 -5.62 -4.38
CA ALA A 315 32.70 -5.06 -3.02
C ALA A 315 33.85 -5.65 -2.18
N ARG A 316 34.11 -6.97 -2.26
CA ARG A 316 35.26 -7.60 -1.59
C ARG A 316 36.61 -7.11 -2.13
N ALA A 317 36.67 -6.79 -3.41
CA ALA A 317 37.85 -6.24 -4.07
C ALA A 317 38.03 -4.73 -3.80
N GLY A 318 37.09 -4.08 -3.09
CA GLY A 318 37.10 -2.63 -2.88
C GLY A 318 36.84 -1.83 -4.17
N ILE A 319 36.32 -2.50 -5.21
CA ILE A 319 35.98 -1.89 -6.49
C ILE A 319 34.54 -1.41 -6.39
N PHE A 320 34.40 -0.10 -6.26
CA PHE A 320 33.13 0.57 -6.38
C PHE A 320 33.20 1.37 -7.67
N PHE A 321 32.44 0.96 -8.68
CA PHE A 321 32.14 1.88 -9.76
C PHE A 321 31.46 3.05 -9.10
N VAL A 322 32.11 4.23 -9.11
CA VAL A 322 31.55 5.49 -8.59
C VAL A 322 30.14 5.50 -9.07
N SER A 323 29.25 5.35 -8.11
CA SER A 323 27.93 4.88 -8.42
C SER A 323 27.37 5.83 -9.45
N ASP A 324 26.74 5.22 -10.44
CA ASP A 324 25.60 5.84 -11.05
C ASP A 324 24.64 6.40 -9.97
N GLU A 325 24.84 6.48 -8.65
CA GLU A 325 24.03 7.31 -7.74
C GLU A 325 24.36 8.80 -7.84
N ALA A 326 25.64 9.16 -8.02
CA ALA A 326 26.02 10.55 -8.35
C ALA A 326 25.61 10.92 -9.79
N ARG A 327 25.41 9.91 -10.66
CA ARG A 327 24.85 10.02 -12.02
C ARG A 327 23.37 9.60 -12.13
N LEU A 328 22.72 9.08 -11.09
CA LEU A 328 21.27 8.74 -10.96
C LEU A 328 20.53 9.98 -10.45
N ALA A 329 21.26 11.03 -10.09
CA ALA A 329 20.79 12.39 -10.33
C ALA A 329 20.27 12.58 -11.78
N HIS A 330 20.66 11.68 -12.69
CA HIS A 330 20.07 11.46 -14.00
C HIS A 330 19.55 10.01 -14.14
N LEU A 331 18.45 9.66 -13.45
CA LEU A 331 17.31 9.08 -14.21
C LEU A 331 17.25 9.87 -15.52
N ASP A 332 17.22 9.22 -16.68
CA ASP A 332 17.31 9.91 -17.98
C ASP A 332 16.30 11.08 -18.06
N LEU A 333 16.73 12.28 -17.63
CA LEU A 333 15.89 13.47 -17.47
C LEU A 333 15.47 14.03 -18.84
N THR A 334 15.86 13.35 -19.92
CA THR A 334 15.44 13.62 -21.29
C THR A 334 14.04 13.10 -21.57
N ARG A 335 13.53 12.11 -20.80
CA ARG A 335 12.12 11.74 -20.82
C ARG A 335 11.35 12.61 -19.84
N GLU A 336 10.45 13.43 -20.38
CA GLU A 336 9.60 14.35 -19.61
C GLU A 336 8.77 13.65 -18.51
N GLU A 337 8.55 12.34 -18.66
CA GLU A 337 7.79 11.46 -17.75
C GLU A 337 8.57 11.02 -16.49
N ASP A 338 9.90 10.96 -16.53
CA ASP A 338 10.74 10.47 -15.41
C ASP A 338 11.17 11.59 -14.45
N ILE A 339 10.83 12.84 -14.80
CA ILE A 339 10.93 13.98 -13.91
C ILE A 339 9.87 13.84 -12.81
N MET A 340 10.28 13.60 -11.57
CA MET A 340 9.36 13.66 -10.44
C MET A 340 9.03 15.13 -10.12
N SER A 341 7.95 15.60 -10.72
CA SER A 341 7.27 16.84 -10.34
C SER A 341 5.93 16.50 -9.73
N SER A 342 5.69 17.07 -8.57
CA SER A 342 4.56 16.72 -7.74
C SER A 342 3.99 17.99 -7.14
N LEU A 343 2.71 17.93 -6.83
CA LEU A 343 2.02 18.92 -6.03
C LEU A 343 1.36 18.19 -4.87
N SER A 344 1.40 18.81 -3.71
CA SER A 344 0.86 18.22 -2.50
C SER A 344 0.36 19.25 -1.51
N ILE A 345 -0.52 18.78 -0.63
CA ILE A 345 -0.99 19.50 0.55
C ILE A 345 -0.91 18.56 1.74
N VAL A 346 -0.30 19.02 2.83
CA VAL A 346 -0.39 18.40 4.15
C VAL A 346 -1.39 19.19 4.98
N GLY A 347 -2.16 18.50 5.83
CA GLY A 347 -3.19 19.13 6.65
C GLY A 347 -3.32 18.49 8.03
N PHE A 348 -3.80 19.28 8.98
CA PHE A 348 -4.18 18.89 10.32
C PHE A 348 -5.61 19.36 10.60
N ASP A 349 -6.39 18.56 11.31
CA ASP A 349 -7.69 18.96 11.82
C ASP A 349 -7.67 19.00 13.36
N PRO A 350 -7.67 20.20 13.97
CA PRO A 350 -7.60 20.35 15.42
C PRO A 350 -8.85 19.85 16.16
N GLU A 351 -9.99 19.69 15.48
CA GLU A 351 -11.23 19.21 16.12
C GLU A 351 -11.17 17.71 16.37
N THR A 352 -10.58 16.97 15.44
CA THR A 352 -10.56 15.51 15.46
C THR A 352 -9.20 14.91 15.81
N GLY A 353 -8.12 15.69 15.63
CA GLY A 353 -6.74 15.21 15.71
C GLY A 353 -6.28 14.47 14.46
N ASP A 354 -7.04 14.51 13.35
CA ASP A 354 -6.60 13.95 12.07
C ASP A 354 -5.39 14.70 11.54
N VAL A 355 -4.42 13.97 11.00
CA VAL A 355 -3.28 14.54 10.29
C VAL A 355 -3.02 13.73 9.03
N GLY A 356 -2.69 14.39 7.92
CA GLY A 356 -2.61 13.69 6.64
C GLY A 356 -2.10 14.55 5.49
N ASN A 357 -2.19 13.98 4.29
CA ASN A 357 -1.86 14.66 3.04
C ASN A 357 -2.63 14.13 1.84
N CYS A 358 -2.68 14.94 0.80
CA CYS A 358 -3.01 14.54 -0.55
C CYS A 358 -1.88 14.97 -1.49
N MET A 359 -1.50 14.09 -2.42
CA MET A 359 -0.43 14.32 -3.39
C MET A 359 -0.83 13.78 -4.77
N THR A 360 -0.38 14.47 -5.81
CA THR A 360 -0.50 14.01 -7.20
C THR A 360 0.77 14.38 -7.98
N SER A 361 1.06 13.61 -9.03
CA SER A 361 2.26 13.76 -9.84
C SER A 361 2.07 13.15 -11.22
N LYS A 362 2.67 13.74 -12.26
CA LYS A 362 2.99 13.03 -13.50
C LYS A 362 4.24 12.17 -13.29
N TYR A 363 4.16 11.24 -12.34
CA TYR A 363 5.19 10.26 -12.00
C TYR A 363 4.51 8.98 -11.50
N PHE A 364 5.05 7.83 -11.91
CA PHE A 364 4.53 6.51 -11.56
C PHE A 364 4.75 6.20 -10.07
N ALA A 365 3.70 5.74 -9.37
CA ALA A 365 3.75 5.30 -7.96
C ALA A 365 4.43 6.30 -7.00
N VAL A 366 4.07 7.59 -7.06
CA VAL A 366 4.72 8.67 -6.29
C VAL A 366 4.55 8.55 -4.77
N GLY A 367 3.38 8.06 -4.30
CA GLY A 367 2.99 8.09 -2.89
C GLY A 367 4.00 7.48 -1.91
N PRO A 368 4.41 6.20 -2.10
CA PRO A 368 5.38 5.50 -1.24
C PRO A 368 6.71 6.20 -1.01
N ILE A 369 7.12 7.03 -1.96
CA ILE A 369 8.44 7.65 -1.97
C ILE A 369 8.39 8.96 -1.19
N ALA A 370 7.29 9.69 -1.33
CA ALA A 370 7.24 11.12 -1.07
C ALA A 370 6.32 11.53 0.11
N SER A 371 5.51 10.62 0.63
CA SER A 371 4.47 10.91 1.64
C SER A 371 4.68 10.16 2.95
N PHE A 372 4.84 10.92 4.05
CA PHE A 372 5.10 10.40 5.39
C PHE A 372 4.07 10.99 6.36
N THR A 373 3.48 10.16 7.22
CA THR A 373 2.43 10.61 8.15
C THR A 373 2.40 9.71 9.37
N ARG A 374 2.34 10.31 10.56
CA ARG A 374 2.26 9.59 11.83
C ARG A 374 1.24 10.26 12.76
N ALA A 375 0.33 9.45 13.28
CA ALA A 375 -0.76 9.94 14.13
C ALA A 375 -0.21 10.59 15.41
N GLY A 376 -0.74 11.78 15.74
CA GLY A 376 -0.29 12.53 16.92
C GLY A 376 1.12 13.10 16.81
N VAL A 377 1.72 13.13 15.61
CA VAL A 377 3.03 13.74 15.34
C VAL A 377 2.91 14.77 14.23
N GLY A 378 2.60 14.33 13.00
CA GLY A 378 2.61 15.22 11.85
C GLY A 378 2.46 14.51 10.51
N SER A 379 2.45 15.31 9.44
CA SER A 379 2.47 14.87 8.04
C SER A 379 3.52 15.66 7.27
N ILE A 380 4.32 14.94 6.49
CA ILE A 380 5.43 15.46 5.70
C ILE A 380 5.27 14.97 4.26
N THR A 381 5.42 15.88 3.31
CA THR A 381 5.61 15.52 1.90
C THR A 381 6.92 16.08 1.38
N ILE A 382 7.71 15.25 0.70
CA ILE A 382 9.02 15.60 0.14
C ILE A 382 8.92 15.50 -1.38
N MET A 383 9.41 16.50 -2.09
CA MET A 383 9.27 16.58 -3.56
C MET A 383 10.58 16.97 -4.23
N GLN A 384 10.64 16.68 -5.53
CA GLN A 384 11.77 16.95 -6.41
C GLN A 384 13.09 16.37 -5.86
N SER A 385 14.07 17.20 -5.49
CA SER A 385 15.37 16.75 -4.97
C SER A 385 15.44 16.79 -3.44
N GLY A 386 14.32 16.84 -2.72
CA GLY A 386 14.31 16.84 -1.26
C GLY A 386 14.91 15.58 -0.62
N PRO A 387 15.02 15.53 0.72
CA PRO A 387 15.68 14.46 1.46
C PRO A 387 14.78 13.22 1.66
N PHE A 388 14.37 12.53 0.58
CA PHE A 388 13.45 11.37 0.66
C PHE A 388 13.86 10.28 1.65
N PRO A 389 15.14 9.88 1.76
CA PRO A 389 15.55 8.84 2.69
C PRO A 389 15.25 9.19 4.16
N MET A 390 15.13 10.49 4.47
CA MET A 390 14.95 10.99 5.83
C MET A 390 13.48 11.09 6.25
N GLY A 391 12.50 10.78 5.38
CA GLY A 391 11.09 11.10 5.66
C GLY A 391 10.55 10.61 7.02
N GLU A 392 10.86 9.36 7.39
CA GLU A 392 10.52 8.82 8.73
C GLU A 392 11.40 9.42 9.85
N GLU A 393 12.68 9.66 9.59
CA GLU A 393 13.60 10.31 10.53
C GLU A 393 13.14 11.74 10.89
N LEU A 394 12.59 12.48 9.93
CA LEU A 394 12.03 13.82 10.19
C LEU A 394 10.84 13.75 11.14
N LEU A 395 9.98 12.72 11.02
CA LEU A 395 8.90 12.47 11.97
C LEU A 395 9.46 12.05 13.35
N ASP A 396 10.55 11.28 13.38
CA ASP A 396 11.23 10.91 14.64
C ASP A 396 11.80 12.13 15.36
N TRP A 397 12.35 13.12 14.65
CA TRP A 397 12.78 14.38 15.26
C TRP A 397 11.60 15.17 15.84
N MET A 398 10.47 15.19 15.14
CA MET A 398 9.25 15.85 15.64
C MET A 398 8.71 15.13 16.89
N GLU A 399 8.73 13.80 16.92
CA GLU A 399 8.20 12.99 18.02
C GLU A 399 9.14 12.94 19.23
N ASN A 400 10.41 12.57 19.02
CA ASN A 400 11.37 12.27 20.07
C ASN A 400 12.16 13.52 20.52
N GLU A 401 12.51 14.41 19.60
CA GLU A 401 13.23 15.66 19.90
C GLU A 401 12.30 16.87 20.06
N ARG A 402 10.98 16.69 19.85
CA ARG A 402 9.96 17.75 19.94
C ARG A 402 10.23 18.93 19.00
N MET A 403 10.82 18.67 17.84
CA MET A 403 11.08 19.70 16.84
C MET A 403 9.79 20.23 16.23
N THR A 404 9.68 21.55 16.11
CA THR A 404 8.60 22.16 15.32
C THR A 404 8.86 21.98 13.82
N PRO A 405 7.85 22.10 12.96
CA PRO A 405 8.04 22.10 11.50
C PRO A 405 9.15 23.06 11.03
N LEU A 406 9.26 24.24 11.67
CA LEU A 406 10.31 25.20 11.38
C LEU A 406 11.69 24.69 11.80
N ASP A 407 11.83 24.05 12.95
CA ASP A 407 13.11 23.50 13.41
C ASP A 407 13.60 22.38 12.50
N VAL A 408 12.69 21.51 12.04
CA VAL A 408 12.99 20.47 11.05
C VAL A 408 13.55 21.09 9.77
N VAL A 409 12.83 22.05 9.16
CA VAL A 409 13.30 22.75 7.95
C VAL A 409 14.65 23.43 8.18
N ARG A 410 14.86 24.05 9.34
CA ARG A 410 16.14 24.70 9.66
C ARG A 410 17.29 23.71 9.73
N ARG A 411 17.06 22.51 10.29
CA ARG A 411 18.07 21.45 10.42
C ARG A 411 18.39 20.82 9.07
N VAL A 412 17.39 20.57 8.21
CA VAL A 412 17.62 20.00 6.87
C VAL A 412 18.07 21.03 5.84
N ARG A 413 18.16 22.32 6.17
CA ARG A 413 18.46 23.39 5.20
C ARG A 413 19.79 23.20 4.48
N ASP A 414 20.82 22.75 5.19
CA ASP A 414 22.13 22.51 4.59
C ASP A 414 22.14 21.23 3.73
N THR A 415 21.15 20.35 3.92
CA THR A 415 20.96 19.11 3.16
C THR A 415 19.87 19.21 2.09
N LEU A 416 19.07 20.28 2.09
CA LEU A 416 18.01 20.55 1.11
C LEU A 416 18.69 21.04 -0.17
N PRO A 417 18.72 20.25 -1.25
CA PRO A 417 19.33 20.70 -2.48
C PRO A 417 18.52 21.87 -3.04
N ASP A 418 19.14 22.70 -3.89
CA ASP A 418 18.53 23.95 -4.34
C ASP A 418 17.19 23.80 -5.08
N THR A 419 16.84 22.58 -5.46
CA THR A 419 15.61 22.25 -6.16
C THR A 419 14.65 21.41 -5.30
N GLY A 420 14.92 21.23 -4.00
CA GLY A 420 14.09 20.44 -3.09
C GLY A 420 12.86 21.21 -2.62
N GLN A 421 11.77 20.48 -2.39
CA GLN A 421 10.57 21.01 -1.74
C GLN A 421 10.12 20.10 -0.61
N ILE A 422 9.65 20.69 0.48
CA ILE A 422 9.10 19.97 1.63
C ILE A 422 7.91 20.74 2.21
N ASN A 423 6.81 20.03 2.50
CA ASN A 423 5.69 20.55 3.29
C ASN A 423 5.61 19.77 4.59
N ILE A 424 5.43 20.47 5.71
CA ILE A 424 5.30 19.88 7.03
C ILE A 424 4.12 20.54 7.75
N VAL A 425 3.31 19.73 8.41
CA VAL A 425 2.34 20.15 9.43
C VAL A 425 2.44 19.23 10.64
N ASP A 426 2.35 19.79 11.84
CA ASP A 426 2.27 19.02 13.07
C ASP A 426 0.86 19.02 13.67
N THR A 427 0.68 18.26 14.75
CA THR A 427 -0.62 18.16 15.44
C THR A 427 -0.89 19.32 16.42
N GLU A 428 -0.10 20.39 16.38
CA GLU A 428 -0.43 21.68 17.01
C GLU A 428 -0.93 22.69 15.96
N GLY A 429 -0.99 22.30 14.69
CA GLY A 429 -1.39 23.14 13.58
C GLY A 429 -0.32 24.12 13.10
N ARG A 430 0.93 23.96 13.58
CA ARG A 430 2.08 24.66 13.01
C ARG A 430 2.41 24.01 11.69
N SER A 431 2.77 24.80 10.69
CA SER A 431 3.08 24.30 9.36
C SER A 431 4.15 25.15 8.68
N ILE A 432 4.81 24.57 7.70
CA ILE A 432 5.75 25.27 6.83
C ILE A 432 5.86 24.56 5.49
N SER A 433 6.01 25.35 4.43
CA SER A 433 6.55 24.89 3.16
C SER A 433 7.91 25.53 2.93
N ALA A 434 8.88 24.74 2.50
CA ALA A 434 10.18 25.21 2.08
C ALA A 434 10.46 24.75 0.65
N THR A 435 10.89 25.68 -0.19
CA THR A 435 11.22 25.48 -1.60
C THR A 435 12.61 26.05 -1.85
N GLY A 436 13.48 25.26 -2.47
CA GLY A 436 14.84 25.69 -2.79
C GLY A 436 14.89 26.82 -3.84
N PRO A 437 16.00 27.60 -3.87
CA PRO A 437 16.12 28.82 -4.65
C PRO A 437 16.20 28.62 -6.18
N ARG A 438 16.45 27.40 -6.68
CA ARG A 438 16.58 27.10 -8.12
C ARG A 438 15.45 26.20 -8.59
N GLY A 439 14.36 26.83 -9.03
CA GLY A 439 13.14 26.15 -9.45
C GLY A 439 13.04 25.78 -10.91
N ARG A 440 12.11 24.86 -11.21
CA ARG A 440 11.65 24.52 -12.57
C ARG A 440 10.64 25.58 -13.09
N PRO A 441 10.18 25.54 -14.38
CA PRO A 441 9.53 26.65 -15.08
C PRO A 441 8.41 27.39 -14.33
N TRP A 442 7.68 26.69 -13.45
CA TRP A 442 6.95 27.36 -12.38
C TRP A 442 6.88 26.48 -11.13
N GLN A 443 7.24 27.04 -9.97
CA GLN A 443 7.13 26.40 -8.66
C GLN A 443 6.56 27.40 -7.65
N GLY A 444 5.84 26.91 -6.66
CA GLY A 444 5.20 27.75 -5.67
C GLY A 444 4.93 27.02 -4.37
N GLN A 445 4.61 27.81 -3.35
CA GLN A 445 4.22 27.30 -2.05
C GLN A 445 3.28 28.27 -1.34
N ARG A 446 2.43 27.72 -0.47
CA ARG A 446 1.57 28.42 0.48
C ARG A 446 1.52 27.60 1.76
N TYR A 447 1.46 28.25 2.89
CA TYR A 447 1.20 27.58 4.15
C TYR A 447 0.52 28.56 5.10
N GLY A 448 -0.30 28.01 5.97
CA GLY A 448 -1.06 28.75 6.95
C GLY A 448 -1.37 27.84 8.14
N LYS A 449 -2.18 28.32 9.08
CA LYS A 449 -2.58 27.49 10.21
C LYS A 449 -3.17 26.17 9.70
N ASN A 450 -2.72 25.05 10.26
CA ASN A 450 -3.20 23.69 9.96
C ASN A 450 -2.88 23.14 8.56
N TYR A 451 -2.15 23.83 7.67
CA TYR A 451 -1.80 23.28 6.36
C TYR A 451 -0.51 23.87 5.75
N ALA A 452 0.10 23.09 4.87
CA ALA A 452 1.18 23.53 4.00
C ALA A 452 1.05 22.87 2.62
N THR A 453 1.31 23.60 1.56
CA THR A 453 1.20 23.13 0.17
C THR A 453 2.31 23.71 -0.68
N SER A 454 2.80 22.90 -1.62
CA SER A 454 3.74 23.34 -2.63
C SER A 454 3.68 22.42 -3.84
N GLY A 455 4.33 22.85 -4.91
CA GLY A 455 4.67 21.99 -6.02
C GLY A 455 5.61 22.67 -7.00
N ASN A 456 6.04 21.90 -7.99
CA ASN A 456 6.94 22.31 -9.05
C ASN A 456 6.39 21.88 -10.41
N ILE A 457 6.85 22.51 -11.50
CA ILE A 457 6.31 22.37 -12.87
C ILE A 457 4.78 22.55 -12.91
N LEU A 458 4.25 23.46 -12.10
CA LEU A 458 2.80 23.69 -12.10
C LEU A 458 2.42 24.64 -13.24
N ALA A 459 1.15 24.63 -13.64
CA ALA A 459 0.66 25.50 -14.70
C ALA A 459 0.77 27.01 -14.37
N GLY A 460 0.79 27.37 -13.08
CA GLY A 460 0.94 28.76 -12.64
C GLY A 460 0.50 29.00 -11.18
N PRO A 461 0.54 30.27 -10.71
CA PRO A 461 0.24 30.66 -9.32
C PRO A 461 -1.14 30.25 -8.82
N ALA A 462 -2.12 30.20 -9.71
CA ALA A 462 -3.47 29.77 -9.38
C ALA A 462 -3.51 28.37 -8.73
N VAL A 463 -2.55 27.48 -9.03
CA VAL A 463 -2.52 26.10 -8.51
C VAL A 463 -2.33 26.06 -6.99
N VAL A 464 -1.32 26.78 -6.46
CA VAL A 464 -1.07 26.82 -5.00
C VAL A 464 -2.08 27.68 -4.26
N ASP A 465 -2.64 28.70 -4.93
CA ASP A 465 -3.72 29.52 -4.38
C ASP A 465 -5.02 28.71 -4.26
N ALA A 466 -5.32 27.82 -5.21
CA ALA A 466 -6.49 26.94 -5.16
C ALA A 466 -6.40 25.91 -4.01
N PHE A 467 -5.23 25.29 -3.78
CA PHE A 467 -5.01 24.44 -2.61
C PHE A 467 -5.35 25.16 -1.31
N ALA A 468 -4.71 26.33 -1.11
CA ALA A 468 -4.86 27.13 0.10
C ALA A 468 -6.32 27.57 0.29
N SER A 469 -6.93 28.13 -0.75
CA SER A 469 -8.30 28.65 -0.71
C SER A 469 -9.30 27.56 -0.34
N VAL A 470 -9.23 26.37 -0.93
CA VAL A 470 -10.15 25.28 -0.59
C VAL A 470 -9.91 24.78 0.83
N PHE A 471 -8.66 24.59 1.26
CA PHE A 471 -8.39 24.08 2.59
C PHE A 471 -8.84 25.05 3.70
N GLU A 472 -8.64 26.36 3.48
CA GLU A 472 -9.06 27.44 4.38
C GLU A 472 -10.59 27.60 4.40
N THR A 473 -11.25 27.62 3.23
CA THR A 473 -12.71 27.81 3.15
C THR A 473 -13.51 26.61 3.63
N THR A 474 -12.93 25.40 3.55
CA THR A 474 -13.54 24.19 4.12
C THR A 474 -13.23 24.00 5.60
N GLU A 475 -12.40 24.86 6.21
CA GLU A 475 -12.19 24.83 7.65
C GLU A 475 -13.53 25.08 8.36
N ARG A 476 -13.87 24.25 9.36
CA ARG A 476 -15.16 24.28 10.08
C ARG A 476 -16.40 23.95 9.26
N SER A 477 -16.25 23.41 8.06
CA SER A 477 -17.37 22.86 7.28
C SER A 477 -17.98 21.60 7.90
N GLY A 478 -17.31 20.98 8.87
CA GLY A 478 -17.64 19.66 9.42
C GLY A 478 -17.24 18.50 8.51
N LEU A 479 -16.59 18.77 7.37
CA LEU A 479 -16.07 17.72 6.49
C LEU A 479 -14.84 17.04 7.11
N PRO A 480 -14.68 15.70 6.96
CA PRO A 480 -13.47 14.99 7.37
C PRO A 480 -12.23 15.57 6.71
N LEU A 481 -11.07 15.51 7.40
CA LEU A 481 -9.81 16.03 6.85
C LEU A 481 -9.48 15.42 5.47
N ALA A 482 -9.75 14.12 5.28
CA ALA A 482 -9.52 13.43 4.02
C ALA A 482 -10.32 14.04 2.84
N GLU A 483 -11.57 14.42 3.06
CA GLU A 483 -12.41 15.09 2.05
C GLU A 483 -11.83 16.46 1.70
N ARG A 484 -11.43 17.24 2.71
CA ARG A 484 -10.86 18.58 2.53
C ARG A 484 -9.53 18.55 1.77
N LEU A 485 -8.66 17.59 2.08
CA LEU A 485 -7.39 17.38 1.38
C LEU A 485 -7.61 16.99 -0.09
N LEU A 486 -8.56 16.08 -0.36
CA LEU A 486 -8.89 15.67 -1.71
C LEU A 486 -9.52 16.80 -2.53
N MET A 487 -10.47 17.55 -1.95
CA MET A 487 -11.05 18.73 -2.60
C MET A 487 -9.98 19.77 -2.96
N ALA A 488 -8.97 19.96 -2.11
CA ALA A 488 -7.87 20.89 -2.39
C ALA A 488 -7.00 20.41 -3.57
N CYS A 489 -6.69 19.11 -3.64
CA CYS A 489 -6.03 18.50 -4.81
C CYS A 489 -6.85 18.64 -6.10
N GLU A 490 -8.16 18.41 -6.04
CA GLU A 490 -9.08 18.56 -7.18
C GLU A 490 -9.10 20.00 -7.69
N ALA A 491 -9.20 20.98 -6.79
CA ALA A 491 -9.20 22.39 -7.15
C ALA A 491 -7.87 22.84 -7.76
N ALA A 492 -6.74 22.38 -7.22
CA ALA A 492 -5.42 22.65 -7.78
C ALA A 492 -5.26 22.12 -9.20
N TYR A 493 -5.82 20.93 -9.48
CA TYR A 493 -5.79 20.36 -10.83
C TYR A 493 -6.78 21.01 -11.80
N ALA A 494 -7.95 21.45 -11.30
CA ALA A 494 -8.95 22.16 -12.11
C ALA A 494 -8.42 23.47 -12.71
N VAL A 495 -7.43 24.09 -12.07
CA VAL A 495 -6.76 25.32 -12.56
C VAL A 495 -5.42 25.04 -13.26
N GLY A 496 -5.12 23.77 -13.56
CA GLY A 496 -4.02 23.34 -14.41
C GLY A 496 -3.05 22.33 -13.78
N GLY A 497 -2.97 22.25 -12.44
CA GLY A 497 -2.15 21.25 -11.75
C GLY A 497 -0.67 21.23 -12.17
N ASP A 498 -0.09 20.02 -12.23
CA ASP A 498 1.19 19.76 -12.92
C ASP A 498 0.99 19.97 -14.42
N ALA A 499 1.82 20.82 -15.04
CA ALA A 499 1.67 21.24 -16.44
C ALA A 499 1.78 20.08 -17.44
N ARG A 500 2.28 18.92 -17.00
CA ARG A 500 2.43 17.69 -17.81
C ARG A 500 1.23 16.74 -17.67
N GLY A 501 0.29 17.04 -16.77
CA GLY A 501 -0.88 16.21 -16.45
C GLY A 501 -0.69 15.36 -15.18
N GLN A 502 -1.34 14.20 -15.11
CA GLN A 502 -1.34 13.33 -13.93
C GLN A 502 -0.95 11.89 -14.29
N GLN A 503 -0.37 11.17 -13.32
CA GLN A 503 -0.05 9.74 -13.41
C GLN A 503 -0.30 9.01 -12.09
N GLY A 504 0.23 9.53 -10.97
CA GLY A 504 0.09 8.93 -9.66
C GLY A 504 -0.57 9.88 -8.68
N ALA A 505 -1.40 9.37 -7.77
CA ALA A 505 -2.03 10.15 -6.71
C ALA A 505 -2.21 9.34 -5.42
N GLN A 506 -2.20 10.03 -4.28
CA GLN A 506 -2.41 9.44 -2.96
C GLN A 506 -3.21 10.37 -2.05
N LEU A 507 -4.09 9.78 -1.22
CA LEU A 507 -4.75 10.41 -0.08
C LEU A 507 -4.46 9.59 1.17
N LYS A 508 -3.86 10.22 2.19
CA LYS A 508 -3.43 9.54 3.41
C LYS A 508 -3.80 10.35 4.65
N VAL A 509 -4.51 9.76 5.62
CA VAL A 509 -4.93 10.41 6.88
C VAL A 509 -4.81 9.43 8.04
N TYR A 510 -4.26 9.91 9.16
CA TYR A 510 -3.96 9.14 10.36
C TYR A 510 -4.56 9.82 11.58
N ARG A 511 -5.06 8.99 12.51
CA ARG A 511 -5.53 9.39 13.83
C ARG A 511 -5.33 8.23 14.81
N ARG A 512 -4.81 8.53 16.00
CA ARG A 512 -4.46 7.52 17.01
C ARG A 512 -5.65 6.62 17.30
N GLY A 513 -5.50 5.31 17.07
CA GLY A 513 -6.46 4.26 17.37
C GLY A 513 -7.80 4.34 16.62
N ALA A 514 -7.96 5.22 15.63
CA ALA A 514 -9.24 5.47 14.98
C ALA A 514 -9.47 4.64 13.70
N GLY A 515 -8.44 3.93 13.26
CA GLY A 515 -8.43 3.11 12.07
C GLY A 515 -9.03 1.71 12.25
N PHE A 516 -8.92 0.91 11.20
CA PHE A 516 -9.41 -0.46 11.18
C PHE A 516 -8.81 -1.28 12.33
N ARG A 517 -9.68 -1.83 13.19
CA ARG A 517 -9.29 -2.62 14.38
C ARG A 517 -8.25 -1.93 15.27
N GLY A 518 -8.37 -0.61 15.44
CA GLY A 518 -7.54 0.15 16.36
C GLY A 518 -6.16 0.53 15.81
N THR A 519 -5.92 0.41 14.51
CA THR A 519 -4.75 1.01 13.86
C THR A 519 -4.83 2.53 13.89
N ASP A 520 -3.70 3.19 13.68
CA ASP A 520 -3.65 4.66 13.53
C ASP A 520 -4.03 5.14 12.13
N LEU A 521 -4.10 4.22 11.17
CA LEU A 521 -4.44 4.46 9.77
C LEU A 521 -5.95 4.67 9.60
N LEU A 522 -6.39 5.90 9.31
CA LEU A 522 -7.79 6.21 9.03
C LEU A 522 -8.14 6.06 7.54
N VAL A 523 -7.23 6.53 6.67
CA VAL A 523 -7.37 6.49 5.20
C VAL A 523 -5.98 6.37 4.59
N ASP A 524 -5.78 5.44 3.65
CA ASP A 524 -4.63 5.47 2.73
C ASP A 524 -5.09 4.86 1.42
N LEU A 525 -5.31 5.71 0.42
CA LEU A 525 -5.84 5.39 -0.91
C LEU A 525 -4.84 5.87 -1.97
N ARG A 526 -4.63 5.06 -3.01
CA ARG A 526 -3.59 5.33 -3.99
C ARG A 526 -3.97 4.85 -5.38
N VAL A 527 -3.60 5.68 -6.35
CA VAL A 527 -3.58 5.36 -7.77
C VAL A 527 -2.13 5.42 -8.21
N ASP A 528 -1.55 4.28 -8.55
CA ASP A 528 -0.13 4.21 -8.94
C ASP A 528 0.12 4.62 -10.38
N ASP A 529 -0.88 4.43 -11.25
CA ASP A 529 -0.68 4.61 -12.68
C ASP A 529 -1.97 4.89 -13.47
N SER A 530 -2.33 6.16 -13.63
CA SER A 530 -3.46 6.60 -14.45
C SER A 530 -3.33 8.05 -14.92
N THR A 531 -3.71 8.30 -16.18
CA THR A 531 -3.89 9.67 -16.69
C THR A 531 -5.13 10.37 -16.12
N GLN A 532 -5.92 9.67 -15.29
CA GLN A 532 -7.09 10.14 -14.55
C GLN A 532 -6.92 9.92 -13.03
N ALA A 533 -5.68 10.02 -12.52
CA ALA A 533 -5.35 9.68 -11.14
C ALA A 533 -6.22 10.38 -10.08
N ILE A 534 -6.55 11.68 -10.23
CA ILE A 534 -7.40 12.39 -9.27
C ILE A 534 -8.86 11.91 -9.31
N PRO A 535 -9.54 11.86 -10.49
CA PRO A 535 -10.87 11.25 -10.57
C PRO A 535 -10.95 9.82 -10.02
N GLU A 536 -9.94 9.00 -10.28
CA GLU A 536 -9.88 7.63 -9.75
C GLU A 536 -9.66 7.62 -8.23
N LEU A 537 -8.81 8.51 -7.69
CA LEU A 537 -8.63 8.67 -6.26
C LEU A 537 -9.92 9.13 -5.57
N ARG A 538 -10.71 10.00 -6.22
CA ARG A 538 -12.05 10.36 -5.78
C ARG A 538 -12.99 9.16 -5.75
N ALA A 539 -13.00 8.33 -6.80
CA ALA A 539 -13.81 7.11 -6.81
C ALA A 539 -13.42 6.17 -5.66
N LEU A 540 -12.12 5.97 -5.42
CA LEU A 540 -11.62 5.20 -4.28
C LEU A 540 -12.07 5.81 -2.95
N TRP A 541 -12.07 7.14 -2.82
CA TRP A 541 -12.52 7.80 -1.60
C TRP A 541 -14.03 7.66 -1.36
N GLU A 542 -14.86 7.72 -2.41
CA GLU A 542 -16.30 7.45 -2.27
C GLU A 542 -16.55 5.99 -1.84
N GLU A 543 -15.81 5.03 -2.40
CA GLU A 543 -15.90 3.62 -1.99
C GLU A 543 -15.35 3.41 -0.57
N TRP A 544 -14.27 4.11 -0.20
CA TRP A 544 -13.76 4.10 1.17
C TRP A 544 -14.77 4.68 2.14
N LYS A 545 -15.46 5.77 1.81
CA LYS A 545 -16.54 6.31 2.63
C LYS A 545 -17.64 5.29 2.82
N PHE A 546 -18.05 4.62 1.73
CA PHE A 546 -19.04 3.55 1.75
C PHE A 546 -18.64 2.40 2.67
N HIS A 547 -17.38 1.97 2.64
CA HIS A 547 -16.89 0.90 3.50
C HIS A 547 -16.53 1.36 4.93
N HIS A 548 -15.93 2.52 5.18
CA HIS A 548 -15.23 2.77 6.45
C HIS A 548 -15.76 3.96 7.25
N LEU A 549 -16.24 5.04 6.61
CA LEU A 549 -16.74 6.22 7.34
C LEU A 549 -18.20 6.12 7.76
N TYR A 550 -19.00 5.30 7.07
CA TYR A 550 -20.37 4.99 7.48
C TYR A 550 -20.47 3.73 8.37
N GLY A 551 -19.33 3.24 8.89
CA GLY A 551 -19.29 2.25 9.97
C GLY A 551 -19.73 0.84 9.59
N VAL A 552 -19.57 0.43 8.32
CA VAL A 552 -19.85 -0.94 7.87
C VAL A 552 -18.98 -1.28 6.66
N GLY A 553 -17.72 -1.64 6.93
CA GLY A 553 -16.86 -2.25 5.94
C GLY A 553 -17.59 -3.48 5.47
N PHE A 554 -17.87 -3.58 4.17
CA PHE A 554 -18.67 -4.63 3.53
C PHE A 554 -19.32 -5.55 4.56
N GLN A 555 -20.41 -5.10 5.18
CA GLN A 555 -21.28 -6.01 5.89
C GLN A 555 -22.38 -6.32 4.92
N PRO A 556 -22.25 -7.38 4.09
CA PRO A 556 -23.45 -8.13 3.76
C PRO A 556 -24.18 -8.34 5.08
N ILE A 557 -25.50 -8.40 5.06
CA ILE A 557 -26.19 -9.18 6.07
C ILE A 557 -25.65 -10.62 5.95
N GLU A 558 -24.49 -10.91 6.57
CA GLU A 558 -23.95 -12.25 6.81
C GLU A 558 -24.70 -12.92 7.97
N GLN A 559 -25.68 -12.23 8.55
CA GLN A 559 -26.74 -12.90 9.28
C GLN A 559 -27.60 -13.66 8.26
N THR A 560 -27.28 -14.93 8.00
CA THR A 560 -28.28 -15.86 7.45
C THR A 560 -29.48 -15.97 8.37
N THR A 561 -29.35 -15.53 9.64
CA THR A 561 -30.42 -15.49 10.63
C THR A 561 -30.24 -14.31 11.61
N GLY A 562 -31.31 -13.64 12.06
CA GLY A 562 -31.24 -12.70 13.19
C GLY A 562 -32.18 -11.49 13.11
N ARG A 563 -32.07 -10.58 14.10
CA ARG A 563 -32.95 -9.41 14.24
C ARG A 563 -32.85 -8.41 13.08
N ASP A 564 -31.68 -8.29 12.46
CA ASP A 564 -31.48 -7.41 11.31
C ASP A 564 -32.22 -7.95 10.08
N VAL A 565 -32.22 -9.28 9.89
CA VAL A 565 -33.02 -9.95 8.85
C VAL A 565 -34.52 -9.82 9.15
N GLN A 566 -34.93 -9.94 10.41
CA GLN A 566 -36.33 -9.72 10.80
C GLN A 566 -36.80 -8.29 10.53
N GLN A 567 -35.91 -7.31 10.71
CA GLN A 567 -36.18 -5.92 10.39
C GLN A 567 -36.27 -5.72 8.87
N LEU A 568 -35.34 -6.28 8.11
CA LEU A 568 -35.37 -6.27 6.65
C LEU A 568 -36.68 -6.87 6.10
N GLN A 569 -37.05 -8.08 6.56
CA GLN A 569 -38.25 -8.78 6.12
C GLN A 569 -39.52 -7.97 6.42
N ARG A 570 -39.57 -7.31 7.59
CA ARG A 570 -40.67 -6.39 7.94
C ARG A 570 -40.74 -5.20 6.98
N HIS A 571 -39.62 -4.55 6.71
CA HIS A 571 -39.60 -3.36 5.84
C HIS A 571 -39.91 -3.72 4.39
N LEU A 572 -39.33 -4.79 3.85
CA LEU A 572 -39.64 -5.29 2.52
C LEU A 572 -41.11 -5.71 2.39
N ARG A 573 -41.69 -6.31 3.44
CA ARG A 573 -43.14 -6.58 3.50
C ARG A 573 -43.95 -5.30 3.45
N THR A 574 -43.62 -4.31 4.27
CA THR A 574 -44.33 -3.02 4.30
C THR A 574 -44.27 -2.30 2.94
N LEU A 575 -43.16 -2.43 2.21
CA LEU A 575 -43.00 -1.86 0.87
C LEU A 575 -43.54 -2.76 -0.26
N GLY A 576 -44.14 -3.92 0.06
CA GLY A 576 -44.76 -4.83 -0.92
C GLY A 576 -43.81 -5.74 -1.69
N TYR A 577 -42.55 -5.86 -1.28
CA TYR A 577 -41.57 -6.76 -1.89
C TYR A 577 -41.60 -8.19 -1.34
N LEU A 578 -42.24 -8.41 -0.17
CA LEU A 578 -42.47 -9.71 0.46
C LEU A 578 -43.95 -9.89 0.84
N ASP A 579 -44.46 -11.10 0.64
CA ASP A 579 -45.83 -11.53 0.97
C ASP A 579 -45.91 -12.07 2.41
N ASP A 580 -46.93 -11.68 3.17
CA ASP A 580 -47.15 -12.09 4.56
C ASP A 580 -47.59 -13.56 4.70
N THR A 581 -48.02 -14.18 3.60
CA THR A 581 -48.33 -15.60 3.51
C THR A 581 -47.11 -16.48 3.21
N ASN A 582 -45.95 -15.89 2.88
CA ASN A 582 -44.73 -16.65 2.58
C ASN A 582 -44.18 -17.32 3.85
N ARG A 583 -44.46 -18.61 4.00
CA ARG A 583 -44.10 -19.42 5.17
C ARG A 583 -42.61 -19.77 5.27
N ASP A 584 -41.84 -19.53 4.22
CA ASP A 584 -40.38 -19.61 4.29
C ASP A 584 -39.79 -18.36 4.96
N VAL A 585 -40.56 -17.26 5.04
CA VAL A 585 -40.13 -15.95 5.54
C VAL A 585 -40.83 -15.55 6.85
N PHE A 586 -42.10 -15.91 7.04
CA PHE A 586 -42.91 -15.57 8.21
C PHE A 586 -43.52 -16.82 8.88
N ASP A 587 -43.56 -16.83 10.21
CA ASP A 587 -44.21 -17.90 10.98
C ASP A 587 -45.75 -17.85 10.86
N GLN A 588 -46.45 -18.78 11.52
CA GLN A 588 -47.91 -18.88 11.49
C GLN A 588 -48.60 -17.61 12.03
N GLN A 589 -47.93 -16.85 12.88
CA GLN A 589 -48.41 -15.62 13.50
C GLN A 589 -48.01 -14.37 12.69
N GLY A 590 -47.34 -14.54 11.55
CA GLY A 590 -46.92 -13.44 10.67
C GLY A 590 -45.68 -12.69 11.17
N ALA A 591 -44.96 -13.25 12.16
CA ALA A 591 -43.70 -12.72 12.61
C ALA A 591 -42.55 -13.20 11.70
N PRO A 592 -41.58 -12.33 11.37
CA PRO A 592 -40.47 -12.70 10.51
C PRO A 592 -39.61 -13.79 11.17
N LEU A 593 -39.37 -14.87 10.44
CA LEU A 593 -38.48 -15.96 10.86
C LEU A 593 -37.05 -15.48 11.05
N GLY A 594 -36.70 -14.38 10.39
CA GLY A 594 -35.39 -13.78 10.51
C GLY A 594 -34.32 -14.56 9.80
N VAL A 595 -34.66 -15.46 8.86
CA VAL A 595 -33.71 -16.24 8.05
C VAL A 595 -33.57 -15.61 6.67
N PHE A 596 -32.35 -15.31 6.23
CA PHE A 596 -32.06 -14.74 4.92
C PHE A 596 -32.02 -15.85 3.86
N ASN A 597 -33.20 -16.21 3.37
CA ASN A 597 -33.43 -17.25 2.37
C ASN A 597 -33.58 -16.65 0.95
N ASP A 598 -33.77 -17.51 -0.05
CA ASP A 598 -33.92 -17.10 -1.46
C ASP A 598 -35.05 -16.10 -1.68
N ALA A 599 -36.19 -16.28 -0.98
CA ALA A 599 -37.31 -15.33 -1.05
C ALA A 599 -36.93 -13.93 -0.53
N THR A 600 -36.15 -13.85 0.56
CA THR A 600 -35.64 -12.58 1.11
C THR A 600 -34.59 -11.95 0.18
N ALA A 601 -33.74 -12.77 -0.42
CA ALA A 601 -32.71 -12.37 -1.38
C ALA A 601 -33.33 -11.76 -2.65
N GLU A 602 -34.28 -12.47 -3.27
CA GLU A 602 -34.98 -11.99 -4.47
C GLU A 602 -35.75 -10.69 -4.21
N ALA A 603 -36.44 -10.60 -3.06
CA ALA A 603 -37.16 -9.39 -2.67
C ALA A 603 -36.21 -8.18 -2.50
N THR A 604 -35.03 -8.43 -1.93
CA THR A 604 -33.98 -7.41 -1.79
C THR A 604 -33.47 -6.95 -3.15
N THR A 605 -33.15 -7.87 -4.07
CA THR A 605 -32.72 -7.53 -5.43
C THR A 605 -33.80 -6.73 -6.18
N ARG A 606 -35.09 -7.10 -6.06
CA ARG A 606 -36.19 -6.34 -6.66
C ARG A 606 -36.28 -4.91 -6.12
N TRP A 607 -36.17 -4.75 -4.80
CA TRP A 607 -36.17 -3.42 -4.18
C TRP A 607 -34.97 -2.58 -4.65
N LYS A 608 -33.77 -3.16 -4.68
CA LYS A 608 -32.55 -2.45 -5.12
C LYS A 608 -32.68 -1.98 -6.57
N ARG A 609 -33.18 -2.83 -7.47
CA ARG A 609 -33.45 -2.46 -8.86
C ARG A 609 -34.43 -1.28 -8.95
N ALA A 610 -35.52 -1.30 -8.20
CA ALA A 610 -36.49 -0.21 -8.17
C ALA A 610 -35.91 1.09 -7.59
N ALA A 611 -34.96 0.98 -6.66
CA ALA A 611 -34.29 2.10 -6.01
C ALA A 611 -33.05 2.63 -6.77
N GLY A 612 -32.75 2.10 -7.96
CA GLY A 612 -31.58 2.46 -8.78
C GLY A 612 -30.24 2.02 -8.17
N LEU A 613 -30.25 0.97 -7.34
CA LEU A 613 -29.09 0.38 -6.67
C LEU A 613 -28.62 -0.89 -7.40
N ASP A 614 -27.48 -1.44 -6.97
CA ASP A 614 -26.88 -2.64 -7.59
C ASP A 614 -27.81 -3.88 -7.54
N GLU A 615 -27.62 -4.83 -8.46
CA GLU A 615 -28.49 -6.01 -8.58
C GLU A 615 -28.10 -7.20 -7.68
N GLY A 616 -27.04 -7.06 -6.87
CA GLY A 616 -26.61 -8.12 -5.97
C GLY A 616 -27.60 -8.34 -4.82
N ALA A 617 -27.78 -9.59 -4.38
CA ALA A 617 -28.70 -9.96 -3.31
C ALA A 617 -28.26 -9.51 -1.90
N TYR A 618 -27.10 -8.87 -1.77
CA TYR A 618 -26.59 -8.38 -0.49
C TYR A 618 -27.27 -7.08 -0.09
N LEU A 619 -27.49 -6.92 1.22
CA LEU A 619 -27.98 -5.70 1.83
C LEU A 619 -26.95 -5.20 2.84
N VAL A 620 -26.73 -3.89 2.91
CA VAL A 620 -25.80 -3.23 3.85
C VAL A 620 -26.59 -2.29 4.76
N ARG A 621 -26.12 -2.00 5.97
CA ARG A 621 -26.86 -1.22 7.00
C ARG A 621 -27.40 0.12 6.50
N PHE A 622 -26.69 0.82 5.63
CA PHE A 622 -27.21 2.05 5.01
C PHE A 622 -28.46 1.80 4.14
N MET A 623 -28.51 0.68 3.42
CA MET A 623 -29.69 0.28 2.67
C MET A 623 -30.87 -0.02 3.60
N LEU A 624 -30.65 -0.61 4.79
CA LEU A 624 -31.71 -0.74 5.82
C LEU A 624 -32.23 0.63 6.25
N THR A 625 -31.35 1.60 6.50
CA THR A 625 -31.76 2.96 6.86
C THR A 625 -32.51 3.66 5.71
N LYS A 626 -32.12 3.41 4.45
CA LYS A 626 -32.84 3.90 3.28
C LYS A 626 -34.23 3.26 3.17
N LEU A 627 -34.32 1.95 3.35
CA LEU A 627 -35.58 1.18 3.42
C LEU A 627 -36.47 1.68 4.57
N GLU A 628 -35.91 1.93 5.74
CA GLU A 628 -36.63 2.45 6.90
C GLU A 628 -37.18 3.86 6.64
N LYS A 629 -36.38 4.74 6.01
CA LYS A 629 -36.84 6.06 5.57
C LYS A 629 -37.93 5.97 4.49
N GLU A 630 -37.83 5.02 3.57
CA GLU A 630 -38.88 4.76 2.57
C GLU A 630 -40.16 4.27 3.23
N VAL A 631 -40.06 3.34 4.19
CA VAL A 631 -41.19 2.86 5.01
C VAL A 631 -41.85 4.02 5.76
N GLN A 632 -41.06 4.88 6.41
CA GLN A 632 -41.56 6.06 7.11
C GLN A 632 -42.26 7.05 6.17
N ARG A 633 -41.77 7.22 4.94
CA ARG A 633 -42.41 8.05 3.91
C ARG A 633 -43.69 7.43 3.37
N SER A 634 -43.73 6.12 3.16
CA SER A 634 -44.93 5.40 2.73
C SER A 634 -46.00 5.33 3.83
N GLY A 635 -45.59 5.39 5.10
CA GLY A 635 -46.47 5.41 6.28
C GLY A 635 -46.98 6.81 6.67
N GLY A 636 -46.62 7.87 5.93
CA GLY A 636 -47.11 9.25 6.14
C GLY A 636 -48.54 9.51 5.64
N ALA A 637 -49.27 8.46 5.28
CA ALA A 637 -50.69 8.50 5.00
C ALA A 637 -51.38 7.30 5.67
N GLN A 638 -51.38 7.29 7.00
CA GLN A 638 -52.37 6.58 7.82
C GLN A 638 -52.46 7.20 9.21
#